data_AF-R7Z3L6-F1
#
_entry.id   AF-R7Z3L6-F1
#
_cell.length_a   1.000
_cell.length_b   1.000
_cell.length_c   1.000
_cell.angle_alpha   90.00
_cell.angle_beta   90.00
_cell.angle_gamma   90.00
#
_symmetry.space_group_name_H-M   'P 1'
#
loop_
_entity.id
_entity.type
_entity.pdbx_description
1 polymer ?
#
loop_
_entity_poly.entity_id
_entity_poly.type
_entity_poly.pdbx_seq_one_letter_code
_entity_poly.pdbx_strand_id
1 'polypeptide(L)'
;MPEGSRTRGFCVLLRNLILAVLLYAAIFGIIEVSRGRSVRAKGKLGIPALLNKSGPANIVKQTKSKVTIKFGGSPDAITINPHANVFNRPASAVAPKDDYLGLRPHVDTEADLHLLVEECRGTYTGLEKMRNVFDCLQFLANGEDRYYLLPEKSDRASEQDPQHAEYNDADGHGNTLSKYVPVDKAQKPSKESIGTCPGPIIPYHTYWTGPATWRVEVFIKAYLHTQNLACSRLWIWLDSDKNPNAVEDMLTRDALFARFLPLVERGDIRLMPWNFPSRIPLPKNTDGTDSISYYKTPSKPNALGETKVADGITGDADGQQWLVLTPKQMTFLPVAVSDAVRFVVLHIHGGAYFDMDVLMLRDMRPLLLPKEHSFAERWAAHSHPGDYNTAIMSLTANSSLSSYLLRGGVRMGLNFHPRVIGRMAWKDGRDQEFLMLETAAFDPIWTEFNWDREGRCTVPCLRDYSAAFKGKAGAVKDEWESFDRPQLERIGAGTTVELRAQKADGDSGSSSALEAPSGRTHHRRNRHKNDDLRASSAAQGKQAPQDGFSPTSDEEAELRQAGVVADYILEEDKFPPNNRTLENFFRGAWTYHIHNQWLKHPEPSSWINVLEQAHDGFLAGRRTNPYGEKWDGPPVAPYNYWPEFV
;
A
#
# COMPACT_ATOMS: atom_id res chain seq x y z
N MET A 1 -38.54 -50.05 43.73
CA MET A 1 -37.92 -50.06 42.38
C MET A 1 -37.78 -48.63 41.85
N PRO A 2 -36.56 -48.05 41.85
CA PRO A 2 -36.24 -46.88 41.03
C PRO A 2 -34.89 -46.96 40.27
N GLU A 3 -34.25 -48.13 40.18
CA GLU A 3 -32.92 -48.27 39.53
C GLU A 3 -32.96 -48.30 37.99
N GLY A 4 -34.12 -48.54 37.38
CA GLY A 4 -34.27 -48.58 35.92
C GLY A 4 -34.28 -47.22 35.22
N SER A 5 -34.39 -46.11 35.96
CA SER A 5 -34.52 -44.75 35.38
C SER A 5 -33.15 -44.13 35.05
N ARG A 6 -32.15 -44.30 35.93
CA ARG A 6 -30.81 -43.72 35.75
C ARG A 6 -29.98 -44.42 34.68
N THR A 7 -30.05 -45.74 34.62
CA THR A 7 -29.40 -46.54 33.55
C THR A 7 -29.98 -46.22 32.18
N ARG A 8 -31.31 -46.04 32.08
CA ARG A 8 -31.96 -45.64 30.83
C ARG A 8 -31.56 -44.21 30.41
N GLY A 9 -31.46 -43.28 31.35
CA GLY A 9 -30.96 -41.92 31.09
C GLY A 9 -29.50 -41.89 30.63
N PHE A 10 -28.63 -42.68 31.27
CA PHE A 10 -27.22 -42.81 30.87
C PHE A 10 -27.09 -43.42 29.46
N CYS A 11 -27.85 -44.48 29.15
CA CYS A 11 -27.84 -45.08 27.81
C CYS A 11 -28.35 -44.12 26.73
N VAL A 12 -29.34 -43.28 27.03
CA VAL A 12 -29.84 -42.25 26.09
C VAL A 12 -28.80 -41.15 25.86
N LEU A 13 -28.12 -40.69 26.92
CA LEU A 13 -27.05 -39.70 26.81
C LEU A 13 -25.88 -40.25 25.99
N LEU A 14 -25.45 -41.48 26.28
CA LEU A 14 -24.37 -42.15 25.56
C LEU A 14 -24.74 -42.34 24.08
N ARG A 15 -25.98 -42.75 23.78
CA ARG A 15 -26.48 -42.86 22.41
C ARG A 15 -26.42 -41.52 21.66
N ASN A 16 -26.84 -40.43 22.31
CA ASN A 16 -26.86 -39.11 21.69
C ASN A 16 -25.44 -38.55 21.49
N LEU A 17 -24.52 -38.79 22.43
CA LEU A 17 -23.11 -38.42 22.28
C LEU A 17 -22.44 -39.20 21.14
N ILE A 18 -22.69 -40.51 21.04
CA ILE A 18 -22.19 -41.32 19.92
C ILE A 18 -22.76 -40.82 18.59
N LEU A 19 -24.06 -40.51 18.53
CA LEU A 19 -24.67 -39.91 17.33
C LEU A 19 -24.07 -38.55 16.97
N ALA A 20 -23.78 -37.70 17.96
CA ALA A 20 -23.14 -36.40 17.72
C ALA A 20 -21.70 -36.55 17.22
N VAL A 21 -20.93 -37.49 17.78
CA VAL A 21 -19.57 -37.82 17.31
C VAL A 21 -19.60 -38.37 15.90
N LEU A 22 -20.55 -39.27 15.59
CA LEU A 22 -20.72 -39.81 14.24
C LEU A 22 -21.14 -38.74 13.23
N LEU A 23 -22.05 -37.83 13.61
CA LEU A 23 -22.45 -36.71 12.77
C LEU A 23 -21.29 -35.74 12.53
N TYR A 24 -20.51 -35.44 13.57
CA TYR A 24 -19.34 -34.59 13.46
C TYR A 24 -18.25 -35.24 12.59
N ALA A 25 -17.98 -36.54 12.79
CA ALA A 25 -17.05 -37.30 11.96
C ALA A 25 -17.52 -37.42 10.51
N ALA A 26 -18.83 -37.53 10.27
CA ALA A 26 -19.41 -37.54 8.92
C ALA A 26 -19.29 -36.17 8.25
N ILE A 27 -19.60 -35.08 8.95
CA ILE A 27 -19.45 -33.71 8.43
C ILE A 27 -17.97 -33.40 8.19
N PHE A 28 -17.09 -33.71 9.14
CA PHE A 28 -15.64 -33.56 9.00
C PHE A 28 -15.09 -34.42 7.86
N GLY A 29 -15.57 -35.67 7.72
CA GLY A 29 -15.23 -36.55 6.62
C GLY A 29 -15.72 -36.04 5.26
N ILE A 30 -16.92 -35.46 5.18
CA ILE A 30 -17.42 -34.81 3.96
C ILE A 30 -16.61 -33.55 3.63
N ILE A 31 -16.24 -32.75 4.64
CA ILE A 31 -15.37 -31.58 4.47
C ILE A 31 -13.97 -32.03 4.00
N GLU A 32 -13.41 -33.09 4.56
CA GLU A 32 -12.10 -33.57 4.12
C GLU A 32 -12.12 -34.33 2.79
N VAL A 33 -13.22 -35.01 2.45
CA VAL A 33 -13.38 -35.61 1.11
C VAL A 33 -13.65 -34.53 0.06
N SER A 34 -14.35 -33.44 0.40
CA SER A 34 -14.55 -32.29 -0.50
C SER A 34 -13.29 -31.42 -0.64
N ARG A 35 -12.47 -31.31 0.41
CA ARG A 35 -11.10 -30.77 0.33
C ARG A 35 -10.15 -31.69 -0.43
N GLY A 36 -10.29 -33.00 -0.27
CA GLY A 36 -9.35 -34.02 -0.74
C GLY A 36 -9.54 -34.51 -2.18
N ARG A 37 -10.64 -34.16 -2.87
CA ARG A 37 -10.94 -34.70 -4.22
C ARG A 37 -10.90 -33.71 -5.39
N SER A 38 -10.28 -32.54 -5.24
CA SER A 38 -10.01 -31.65 -6.39
C SER A 38 -8.57 -31.09 -6.51
N VAL A 39 -7.68 -31.32 -5.54
CA VAL A 39 -6.32 -30.68 -5.59
C VAL A 39 -5.17 -31.67 -5.32
N ARG A 40 -5.42 -32.99 -5.37
CA ARG A 40 -4.37 -33.99 -5.16
C ARG A 40 -4.17 -34.89 -6.37
N ALA A 41 -3.76 -34.29 -7.48
CA ALA A 41 -3.08 -34.98 -8.56
C ALA A 41 -1.97 -34.07 -9.12
N LYS A 42 -0.73 -34.57 -9.07
CA LYS A 42 0.56 -34.01 -9.52
C LYS A 42 1.27 -33.06 -8.55
N GLY A 43 2.02 -33.69 -7.64
CA GLY A 43 3.23 -33.10 -7.09
C GLY A 43 4.32 -33.00 -8.17
N LYS A 44 5.13 -31.94 -8.06
CA LYS A 44 6.19 -31.48 -8.99
C LYS A 44 5.68 -31.19 -10.42
N LEU A 45 5.76 -29.91 -10.80
CA LEU A 45 5.15 -29.23 -11.96
C LEU A 45 3.71 -28.76 -11.75
N GLY A 46 3.54 -27.44 -11.62
CA GLY A 46 2.24 -26.77 -11.53
C GLY A 46 2.25 -25.24 -11.58
N ILE A 47 3.40 -24.58 -11.73
CA ILE A 47 3.50 -23.18 -12.17
C ILE A 47 3.87 -23.20 -13.67
N PRO A 48 3.06 -23.89 -14.48
CA PRO A 48 2.33 -23.19 -15.53
C PRO A 48 1.00 -23.93 -15.81
N ALA A 49 -0.07 -23.55 -15.12
CA ALA A 49 -1.43 -23.95 -15.50
C ALA A 49 -2.38 -22.75 -15.59
N LEU A 50 -2.01 -21.59 -15.04
CA LEU A 50 -2.53 -20.30 -15.47
C LEU A 50 -1.87 -19.83 -16.78
N LEU A 51 -0.59 -20.20 -16.99
CA LEU A 51 0.18 -19.93 -18.21
C LEU A 51 -0.02 -20.97 -19.33
N ASN A 52 -0.62 -22.14 -19.04
CA ASN A 52 -0.90 -23.20 -20.03
C ASN A 52 -2.40 -23.46 -20.24
N LYS A 53 -3.27 -22.58 -19.75
CA LYS A 53 -4.69 -22.57 -20.14
C LYS A 53 -4.95 -21.69 -21.36
N SER A 54 -3.90 -21.16 -22.00
CA SER A 54 -3.88 -20.53 -23.32
C SER A 54 -4.32 -21.51 -24.42
N GLY A 55 -5.59 -21.93 -24.38
CA GLY A 55 -6.26 -22.49 -25.53
C GLY A 55 -6.57 -21.35 -26.52
N PRO A 56 -6.57 -21.64 -27.83
CA PRO A 56 -6.75 -20.61 -28.85
C PRO A 56 -8.02 -19.79 -28.58
N ALA A 57 -7.90 -18.48 -28.76
CA ALA A 57 -9.02 -17.54 -28.71
C ALA A 57 -10.08 -17.98 -29.72
N ASN A 58 -11.19 -18.55 -29.24
CA ASN A 58 -12.27 -18.95 -30.13
C ASN A 58 -13.14 -17.73 -30.45
N ILE A 59 -13.17 -17.33 -31.72
CA ILE A 59 -14.07 -16.28 -32.21
C ILE A 59 -15.49 -16.82 -32.17
N VAL A 60 -16.31 -16.26 -31.29
CA VAL A 60 -17.71 -16.68 -31.08
C VAL A 60 -18.64 -15.91 -32.00
N LYS A 61 -18.34 -14.63 -32.28
CA LYS A 61 -19.15 -13.76 -33.14
C LYS A 61 -18.29 -12.62 -33.69
N GLN A 62 -18.48 -12.28 -34.97
CA GLN A 62 -17.79 -11.16 -35.63
C GLN A 62 -18.81 -10.24 -36.30
N THR A 63 -18.77 -8.95 -35.96
CA THR A 63 -19.40 -7.88 -36.73
C THR A 63 -18.32 -6.92 -37.23
N LYS A 64 -18.66 -5.98 -38.12
CA LYS A 64 -17.69 -4.99 -38.63
C LYS A 64 -17.01 -4.15 -37.53
N SER A 65 -17.63 -3.99 -36.36
CA SER A 65 -17.17 -3.08 -35.31
C SER A 65 -16.90 -3.77 -33.96
N LYS A 66 -17.22 -5.06 -33.82
CA LYS A 66 -17.07 -5.80 -32.56
C LYS A 66 -16.78 -7.26 -32.83
N VAL A 67 -15.80 -7.81 -32.11
CA VAL A 67 -15.46 -9.23 -32.14
C VAL A 67 -15.59 -9.82 -30.75
N THR A 68 -16.40 -10.87 -30.62
CA THR A 68 -16.59 -11.59 -29.36
C THR A 68 -15.69 -12.81 -29.32
N ILE A 69 -14.84 -12.88 -28.30
CA ILE A 69 -13.79 -13.88 -28.13
C ILE A 69 -13.99 -14.61 -26.81
N LYS A 70 -13.76 -15.92 -26.82
CA LYS A 70 -13.61 -16.68 -25.59
C LYS A 70 -12.15 -17.07 -25.40
N PHE A 71 -11.49 -16.43 -24.44
CA PHE A 71 -10.14 -16.78 -24.03
C PHE A 71 -10.13 -18.09 -23.25
N GLY A 72 -9.06 -18.88 -23.41
CA GLY A 72 -8.81 -20.06 -22.59
C GLY A 72 -8.53 -19.67 -21.14
N GLY A 73 -9.57 -19.50 -20.34
CA GLY A 73 -9.45 -19.11 -18.93
C GLY A 73 -10.51 -18.14 -18.44
N SER A 74 -11.14 -17.37 -19.33
CA SER A 74 -12.28 -16.52 -18.97
C SER A 74 -13.58 -17.32 -18.97
N PRO A 75 -14.41 -17.25 -17.91
CA PRO A 75 -15.74 -17.86 -17.92
C PRO A 75 -16.64 -17.20 -18.97
N ASP A 76 -16.44 -15.90 -19.20
CA ASP A 76 -17.26 -15.05 -20.05
C ASP A 76 -16.57 -14.73 -21.38
N ALA A 77 -17.39 -14.56 -22.43
CA ALA A 77 -16.90 -14.11 -23.71
C ALA A 77 -16.69 -12.58 -23.67
N ILE A 78 -15.53 -12.12 -24.13
CA ILE A 78 -15.11 -10.72 -24.12
C ILE A 78 -15.41 -10.13 -25.49
N THR A 79 -16.00 -8.94 -25.54
CA THR A 79 -16.31 -8.25 -26.79
C THR A 79 -15.32 -7.12 -27.02
N ILE A 80 -14.49 -7.26 -28.03
CA ILE A 80 -13.39 -6.36 -28.36
C ILE A 80 -13.81 -5.44 -29.51
N ASN A 81 -13.48 -4.15 -29.43
CA ASN A 81 -13.47 -3.28 -30.61
C ASN A 81 -12.15 -3.50 -31.38
N PRO A 82 -12.18 -3.98 -32.64
CA PRO A 82 -10.95 -4.24 -33.37
C PRO A 82 -10.03 -3.04 -33.56
N HIS A 83 -10.57 -1.83 -33.59
CA HIS A 83 -9.83 -0.60 -33.85
C HIS A 83 -9.47 0.19 -32.59
N ALA A 84 -9.99 -0.19 -31.42
CA ALA A 84 -9.75 0.56 -30.18
C ALA A 84 -9.86 -0.33 -28.93
N ASN A 85 -8.80 -1.07 -28.65
CA ASN A 85 -8.69 -2.00 -27.52
C ASN A 85 -7.30 -1.97 -26.88
N VAL A 86 -7.10 -2.76 -25.83
CA VAL A 86 -5.83 -2.79 -25.07
C VAL A 86 -4.59 -3.21 -25.88
N PHE A 87 -4.74 -3.85 -27.04
CA PHE A 87 -3.64 -4.34 -27.89
C PHE A 87 -3.15 -3.33 -28.92
N ASN A 88 -3.99 -2.40 -29.35
CA ASN A 88 -3.63 -1.38 -30.35
C ASN A 88 -3.70 0.05 -29.82
N ARG A 89 -4.29 0.28 -28.64
CA ARG A 89 -4.29 1.60 -27.99
C ARG A 89 -2.86 2.06 -27.70
N PRO A 90 -2.46 3.25 -28.18
CA PRO A 90 -1.20 3.86 -27.76
C PRO A 90 -1.18 4.06 -26.24
N ALA A 91 -0.06 3.75 -25.60
CA ALA A 91 0.07 3.84 -24.14
C ALA A 91 -0.17 5.27 -23.61
N SER A 92 0.29 6.29 -24.35
CA SER A 92 0.15 7.70 -24.01
C SER A 92 0.09 8.56 -25.28
N ALA A 93 -0.48 9.77 -25.18
CA ALA A 93 -0.47 10.75 -26.26
C ALA A 93 0.84 11.56 -26.30
N VAL A 94 1.66 11.45 -25.25
CA VAL A 94 2.88 12.23 -25.02
C VAL A 94 4.01 11.29 -24.62
N ALA A 95 5.26 11.70 -24.86
CA ALA A 95 6.41 10.94 -24.41
C ALA A 95 6.60 11.16 -22.90
N PRO A 96 6.53 10.12 -22.05
CA PRO A 96 6.74 10.30 -20.62
C PRO A 96 8.21 10.60 -20.32
N LYS A 97 8.45 11.58 -19.47
CA LYS A 97 9.76 11.77 -18.82
C LYS A 97 9.80 10.92 -17.56
N ASP A 98 10.46 9.77 -17.63
CA ASP A 98 10.50 8.81 -16.52
C ASP A 98 11.43 9.24 -15.39
N ASP A 99 12.57 9.87 -15.68
CA ASP A 99 13.57 10.34 -14.71
C ASP A 99 13.22 11.71 -14.08
N TYR A 100 11.93 11.95 -13.82
CA TYR A 100 11.42 13.26 -13.43
C TYR A 100 11.85 13.75 -12.04
N LEU A 101 12.40 12.87 -11.20
CA LEU A 101 13.01 13.24 -9.90
C LEU A 101 14.52 13.47 -9.99
N GLY A 102 15.15 13.26 -11.15
CA GLY A 102 16.61 13.39 -11.31
C GLY A 102 17.36 12.18 -10.75
N LEU A 103 18.62 12.35 -10.35
CA LEU A 103 19.40 11.25 -9.78
C LEU A 103 18.93 10.91 -8.37
N ARG A 104 18.92 9.62 -8.03
CA ARG A 104 18.65 9.19 -6.65
C ARG A 104 19.61 9.90 -5.68
N PRO A 105 19.12 10.41 -4.53
CA PRO A 105 19.98 10.95 -3.49
C PRO A 105 21.06 9.95 -3.04
N HIS A 106 22.14 10.48 -2.46
CA HIS A 106 23.19 9.63 -1.90
C HIS A 106 22.61 8.68 -0.85
N VAL A 107 23.21 7.49 -0.69
CA VAL A 107 22.73 6.45 0.26
C VAL A 107 22.70 6.89 1.73
N ASP A 108 23.36 8.00 2.05
CA ASP A 108 23.42 8.63 3.38
C ASP A 108 22.70 9.97 3.43
N THR A 109 21.93 10.33 2.39
CA THR A 109 21.15 11.56 2.41
C THR A 109 20.02 11.42 3.43
N GLU A 110 19.94 12.37 4.34
CA GLU A 110 18.91 12.49 5.38
C GLU A 110 17.98 13.66 5.07
N ALA A 111 16.72 13.55 5.50
CA ALA A 111 15.76 14.63 5.44
C ALA A 111 15.58 15.32 6.79
N ASP A 112 15.53 16.65 6.78
CA ASP A 112 15.12 17.44 7.95
C ASP A 112 13.60 17.35 8.14
N LEU A 113 13.17 16.39 8.95
CA LEU A 113 11.75 16.13 9.19
C LEU A 113 11.04 17.30 9.87
N HIS A 114 11.73 18.06 10.71
CA HIS A 114 11.13 19.23 11.38
C HIS A 114 10.86 20.34 10.38
N LEU A 115 11.80 20.62 9.47
CA LEU A 115 11.61 21.59 8.40
C LEU A 115 10.45 21.17 7.46
N LEU A 116 10.34 19.87 7.13
CA LEU A 116 9.22 19.36 6.36
C LEU A 116 7.87 19.65 7.04
N VAL A 117 7.77 19.39 8.35
CA VAL A 117 6.57 19.72 9.13
C VAL A 117 6.33 21.23 9.13
N GLU A 118 7.32 22.05 9.43
CA GLU A 118 7.15 23.50 9.52
C GLU A 118 6.72 24.14 8.20
N GLU A 119 7.28 23.69 7.08
CA GLU A 119 6.96 24.26 5.77
C GLU A 119 5.60 23.82 5.25
N CYS A 120 5.18 22.59 5.53
CA CYS A 120 3.88 22.08 5.06
C CYS A 120 2.73 22.37 6.02
N ARG A 121 3.00 22.43 7.33
CA ARG A 121 1.99 22.66 8.38
C ARG A 121 1.93 24.12 8.80
N GLY A 122 3.09 24.75 8.96
CA GLY A 122 3.27 25.94 9.77
C GLY A 122 3.66 25.63 11.23
N THR A 123 3.54 26.63 12.09
CA THR A 123 3.94 26.51 13.50
C THR A 123 3.08 25.48 14.23
N TYR A 124 3.60 24.92 15.32
CA TYR A 124 2.87 23.89 16.08
C TYR A 124 1.47 24.35 16.52
N THR A 125 1.32 25.62 16.91
CA THR A 125 0.03 26.19 17.34
C THR A 125 -0.78 26.82 16.21
N GLY A 126 -0.13 27.32 15.15
CA GLY A 126 -0.79 28.14 14.15
C GLY A 126 -1.36 27.36 12.97
N LEU A 127 -0.74 26.24 12.57
CA LEU A 127 -1.22 25.36 11.50
C LEU A 127 -1.57 26.11 10.19
N GLU A 128 -0.85 27.19 9.91
CA GLU A 128 -1.23 28.21 8.93
C GLU A 128 -1.18 27.71 7.49
N LYS A 129 -0.37 26.66 7.23
CA LYS A 129 -0.11 26.13 5.88
C LYS A 129 -0.73 24.76 5.64
N MET A 130 -1.17 24.06 6.70
CA MET A 130 -1.68 22.67 6.67
C MET A 130 -2.76 22.43 5.60
N ARG A 131 -3.61 23.43 5.34
CA ARG A 131 -4.72 23.34 4.36
C ARG A 131 -4.28 23.63 2.92
N ASN A 132 -3.09 24.20 2.72
CA ASN A 132 -2.55 24.56 1.41
C ASN A 132 -1.66 23.45 0.85
N VAL A 133 -2.31 22.37 0.44
CA VAL A 133 -1.64 21.14 -0.03
C VAL A 133 -0.80 21.37 -1.28
N PHE A 134 -1.26 22.22 -2.21
CA PHE A 134 -0.53 22.52 -3.45
C PHE A 134 0.83 23.16 -3.16
N ASP A 135 0.89 24.17 -2.29
CA ASP A 135 2.15 24.85 -1.98
C ASP A 135 3.13 23.92 -1.24
N CYS A 136 2.63 23.07 -0.33
CA CYS A 136 3.46 22.03 0.27
C CYS A 136 4.01 21.07 -0.80
N LEU A 137 3.20 20.56 -1.72
CA LEU A 137 3.69 19.72 -2.82
C LEU A 137 4.74 20.42 -3.68
N GLN A 138 4.58 21.71 -3.96
CA GLN A 138 5.60 22.48 -4.70
C GLN A 138 6.90 22.60 -3.92
N PHE A 139 6.84 22.81 -2.60
CA PHE A 139 8.02 22.79 -1.74
C PHE A 139 8.69 21.41 -1.73
N LEU A 140 7.91 20.35 -1.54
CA LEU A 140 8.42 18.97 -1.56
C LEU A 140 9.01 18.60 -2.92
N ALA A 141 8.47 19.09 -4.03
CA ALA A 141 8.97 18.78 -5.36
C ALA A 141 10.23 19.58 -5.77
N ASN A 142 10.38 20.82 -5.28
CA ASN A 142 11.40 21.74 -5.80
C ASN A 142 12.39 22.25 -4.72
N GLY A 143 12.19 21.92 -3.45
CA GLY A 143 12.99 22.40 -2.32
C GLY A 143 13.92 21.34 -1.71
N GLU A 144 14.25 20.28 -2.45
CA GLU A 144 15.12 19.19 -1.96
C GLU A 144 16.44 19.69 -1.39
N ASP A 145 17.05 20.71 -2.00
CA ASP A 145 18.29 21.34 -1.53
C ASP A 145 18.17 22.00 -0.15
N ARG A 146 16.95 22.30 0.30
CA ARG A 146 16.68 22.91 1.60
C ARG A 146 16.51 21.90 2.72
N TYR A 147 15.93 20.74 2.42
CA TYR A 147 15.57 19.74 3.43
C TYR A 147 16.32 18.42 3.30
N TYR A 148 17.05 18.17 2.21
CA TYR A 148 17.99 17.07 2.11
C TYR A 148 19.39 17.52 2.46
N LEU A 149 20.00 16.78 3.37
CA LEU A 149 21.32 17.03 3.91
C LEU A 149 22.14 15.75 3.71
N LEU A 150 23.38 15.90 3.28
CA LEU A 150 24.35 14.82 3.33
C LEU A 150 25.22 15.06 4.57
N PRO A 151 25.11 14.24 5.63
CA PRO A 151 25.89 14.42 6.83
C PRO A 151 27.39 14.37 6.58
N GLU A 152 28.14 14.99 7.49
CA GLU A 152 29.58 14.82 7.59
C GLU A 152 29.93 13.34 7.70
N LYS A 153 31.08 12.94 7.14
CA LYS A 153 31.40 11.52 6.96
C LYS A 153 31.28 10.72 8.26
N SER A 154 31.73 11.26 9.39
CA SER A 154 31.65 10.59 10.70
C SER A 154 30.23 10.31 11.19
N ASP A 155 29.24 11.08 10.72
CA ASP A 155 27.85 11.03 11.17
C ASP A 155 26.95 10.28 10.19
N ARG A 156 27.51 9.78 9.07
CA ARG A 156 26.74 9.04 8.06
C ARG A 156 26.28 7.69 8.57
N ALA A 157 25.05 7.33 8.22
CA ALA A 157 24.49 6.02 8.51
C ALA A 157 25.29 4.85 7.89
N SER A 158 26.05 5.06 6.82
CA SER A 158 26.98 4.05 6.27
C SER A 158 28.23 3.79 7.10
N GLU A 159 28.61 4.72 7.99
CA GLU A 159 29.81 4.63 8.83
C GLU A 159 29.49 4.17 10.26
N GLN A 160 28.21 4.11 10.63
CA GLN A 160 27.79 3.60 11.94
C GLN A 160 28.00 2.09 12.07
N ASP A 161 28.10 1.62 13.32
CA ASP A 161 28.09 0.19 13.63
C ASP A 161 26.67 -0.37 13.42
N PRO A 162 26.48 -1.38 12.56
CA PRO A 162 25.17 -1.97 12.30
C PRO A 162 24.46 -2.51 13.55
N GLN A 163 25.21 -2.88 14.59
CA GLN A 163 24.65 -3.37 15.85
C GLN A 163 23.93 -2.29 16.67
N HIS A 164 24.20 -1.03 16.36
CA HIS A 164 23.63 0.14 17.04
C HIS A 164 22.67 0.93 16.13
N ALA A 165 22.33 0.39 14.95
CA ALA A 165 21.40 1.01 14.04
C ALA A 165 19.96 1.00 14.59
N GLU A 166 19.11 1.84 14.00
CA GLU A 166 17.73 2.06 14.41
C GLU A 166 16.81 0.84 14.15
N TYR A 167 17.30 -0.13 13.38
CA TYR A 167 16.54 -1.28 12.89
C TYR A 167 17.20 -2.58 13.28
N ASN A 168 16.38 -3.60 13.53
CA ASN A 168 16.90 -4.95 13.72
C ASN A 168 17.27 -5.59 12.37
N ASP A 169 18.38 -6.33 12.36
CA ASP A 169 18.94 -6.92 11.13
C ASP A 169 19.32 -5.85 10.08
N ALA A 170 19.84 -4.71 10.52
CA ALA A 170 20.21 -3.59 9.64
C ALA A 170 21.38 -3.94 8.70
N ASP A 171 22.18 -4.96 9.01
CA ASP A 171 23.23 -5.48 8.14
C ASP A 171 22.74 -6.58 7.18
N GLY A 172 21.53 -7.14 7.38
CA GLY A 172 21.04 -8.30 6.64
C GLY A 172 21.72 -9.62 7.00
N HIS A 173 22.49 -9.65 8.09
CA HIS A 173 23.27 -10.77 8.60
C HIS A 173 22.99 -11.05 10.08
N GLY A 174 21.82 -10.66 10.58
CA GLY A 174 21.40 -10.86 11.96
C GLY A 174 22.12 -9.96 12.97
N ASN A 175 22.52 -8.74 12.57
CA ASN A 175 23.32 -7.81 13.36
C ASN A 175 24.67 -8.42 13.82
N THR A 176 25.32 -9.18 12.94
CA THR A 176 26.60 -9.84 13.23
C THR A 176 27.80 -9.08 12.69
N LEU A 177 27.60 -8.17 11.74
CA LEU A 177 28.64 -7.32 11.20
C LEU A 177 28.86 -6.08 12.09
N SER A 178 30.12 -5.68 12.24
CA SER A 178 30.49 -4.47 12.97
C SER A 178 30.66 -3.23 12.07
N LYS A 179 30.55 -3.40 10.75
CA LYS A 179 30.68 -2.34 9.73
C LYS A 179 29.90 -2.71 8.47
N TYR A 180 29.35 -1.70 7.80
CA TYR A 180 28.77 -1.85 6.46
C TYR A 180 29.83 -1.97 5.36
N VAL A 181 29.39 -2.40 4.17
CA VAL A 181 30.22 -2.37 2.98
C VAL A 181 30.51 -0.92 2.58
N PRO A 182 31.75 -0.54 2.25
CA PRO A 182 32.04 0.81 1.77
C PRO A 182 31.24 1.17 0.51
N VAL A 183 30.81 2.43 0.40
CA VAL A 183 29.98 2.93 -0.71
C VAL A 183 30.59 2.65 -2.09
N ASP A 184 31.91 2.81 -2.22
CA ASP A 184 32.66 2.57 -3.46
C ASP A 184 32.76 1.07 -3.84
N LYS A 185 32.51 0.18 -2.88
CA LYS A 185 32.55 -1.28 -3.06
C LYS A 185 31.16 -1.92 -3.10
N ALA A 186 30.10 -1.12 -2.96
CA ALA A 186 28.74 -1.61 -3.01
C ALA A 186 28.42 -2.19 -4.38
N GLN A 187 27.93 -3.43 -4.40
CA GLN A 187 27.51 -4.11 -5.61
C GLN A 187 26.08 -3.70 -5.96
N LYS A 188 25.87 -3.38 -7.23
CA LYS A 188 24.53 -3.10 -7.78
C LYS A 188 23.68 -4.37 -7.82
N PRO A 189 22.34 -4.25 -7.80
CA PRO A 189 21.45 -5.37 -8.04
C PRO A 189 21.72 -6.05 -9.39
N SER A 190 21.42 -7.35 -9.44
CA SER A 190 21.49 -8.20 -10.64
C SER A 190 20.34 -9.21 -10.61
N LYS A 191 20.24 -10.08 -11.61
CA LYS A 191 19.17 -11.08 -11.67
C LYS A 191 19.24 -12.08 -10.51
N GLU A 192 20.46 -12.40 -10.06
CA GLU A 192 20.72 -13.41 -9.03
C GLU A 192 20.90 -12.81 -7.63
N SER A 193 21.21 -11.52 -7.52
CA SER A 193 21.50 -10.86 -6.25
C SER A 193 20.81 -9.50 -6.15
N ILE A 194 20.26 -9.19 -4.97
CA ILE A 194 19.71 -7.87 -4.66
C ILE A 194 20.78 -6.76 -4.55
N GLY A 195 22.07 -7.12 -4.65
CA GLY A 195 23.19 -6.22 -4.41
C GLY A 195 23.53 -6.09 -2.94
N THR A 196 24.45 -5.19 -2.61
CA THR A 196 24.88 -4.95 -1.22
C THR A 196 24.55 -3.51 -0.82
N CYS A 197 23.91 -3.32 0.33
CA CYS A 197 23.70 -1.97 0.86
C CYS A 197 24.97 -1.45 1.55
N PRO A 198 25.48 -0.27 1.17
CA PRO A 198 26.50 0.42 1.94
C PRO A 198 25.87 1.29 3.03
N GLY A 199 25.18 0.66 3.99
CA GLY A 199 24.48 1.32 5.09
C GLY A 199 23.35 0.46 5.64
N PRO A 200 22.48 1.01 6.52
CA PRO A 200 21.40 0.25 7.12
C PRO A 200 20.40 -0.21 6.08
N ILE A 201 20.09 -1.50 6.11
CA ILE A 201 19.01 -2.13 5.38
C ILE A 201 17.72 -1.90 6.17
N ILE A 202 16.80 -1.14 5.58
CA ILE A 202 15.59 -0.69 6.27
C ILE A 202 14.44 -1.67 5.97
N PRO A 203 13.75 -2.22 6.99
CA PRO A 203 12.58 -3.07 6.77
C PRO A 203 11.34 -2.22 6.46
N TYR A 204 10.61 -2.63 5.43
CA TYR A 204 9.34 -2.05 5.02
C TYR A 204 8.27 -3.09 5.29
N HIS A 205 7.27 -2.76 6.10
CA HIS A 205 6.26 -3.69 6.56
C HIS A 205 4.89 -3.36 5.97
N THR A 206 4.14 -4.39 5.63
CA THR A 206 2.71 -4.28 5.35
C THR A 206 1.97 -5.51 5.84
N TYR A 207 0.67 -5.39 6.09
CA TYR A 207 -0.18 -6.49 6.56
C TYR A 207 -1.23 -6.87 5.51
N TRP A 208 -1.46 -8.16 5.34
CA TRP A 208 -2.49 -8.67 4.43
C TRP A 208 -3.19 -9.92 4.96
N THR A 209 -4.48 -10.03 4.64
CA THR A 209 -5.29 -11.23 4.91
C THR A 209 -5.98 -11.67 3.62
N GLY A 210 -5.81 -12.94 3.25
CA GLY A 210 -6.48 -13.56 2.11
C GLY A 210 -5.58 -13.71 0.89
N PRO A 211 -6.14 -14.12 -0.26
CA PRO A 211 -5.38 -14.28 -1.50
C PRO A 211 -4.83 -12.95 -2.00
N ALA A 212 -3.77 -12.99 -2.80
CA ALA A 212 -3.28 -11.82 -3.49
C ALA A 212 -4.33 -11.32 -4.48
N THR A 213 -4.36 -10.01 -4.63
CA THR A 213 -5.25 -9.28 -5.53
C THR A 213 -4.43 -8.23 -6.26
N TRP A 214 -5.01 -7.57 -7.25
CA TRP A 214 -4.33 -6.48 -7.97
C TRP A 214 -3.74 -5.40 -7.03
N ARG A 215 -4.27 -5.25 -5.81
CA ARG A 215 -3.76 -4.33 -4.78
C ARG A 215 -2.40 -4.75 -4.24
N VAL A 216 -2.25 -6.04 -3.93
CA VAL A 216 -0.96 -6.61 -3.52
C VAL A 216 0.05 -6.44 -4.65
N GLU A 217 -0.39 -6.66 -5.88
CA GLU A 217 0.47 -6.46 -7.05
C GLU A 217 0.92 -5.01 -7.22
N VAL A 218 -0.01 -4.04 -7.18
CA VAL A 218 0.32 -2.62 -7.37
C VAL A 218 1.18 -2.08 -6.24
N PHE A 219 0.95 -2.51 -4.99
CA PHE A 219 1.79 -2.17 -3.83
C PHE A 219 3.22 -2.65 -4.03
N ILE A 220 3.41 -3.95 -4.33
CA ILE A 220 4.74 -4.54 -4.53
C ILE A 220 5.45 -3.85 -5.69
N LYS A 221 4.78 -3.64 -6.82
CA LYS A 221 5.40 -3.00 -7.98
C LYS A 221 5.72 -1.52 -7.73
N ALA A 222 4.91 -0.78 -6.97
CA ALA A 222 5.22 0.58 -6.54
C ALA A 222 6.49 0.63 -5.67
N TYR A 223 6.63 -0.32 -4.73
CA TYR A 223 7.86 -0.50 -3.93
C TYR A 223 9.08 -0.77 -4.83
N LEU A 224 8.98 -1.74 -5.75
CA LEU A 224 10.08 -2.10 -6.66
C LEU A 224 10.49 -0.97 -7.60
N HIS A 225 9.52 -0.16 -8.02
CA HIS A 225 9.75 0.97 -8.93
C HIS A 225 10.49 2.11 -8.23
N THR A 226 10.28 2.34 -6.94
CA THR A 226 10.70 3.60 -6.29
C THR A 226 11.83 3.45 -5.26
N GLN A 227 11.89 2.33 -4.54
CA GLN A 227 12.82 2.19 -3.41
C GLN A 227 14.23 1.76 -3.83
N ASN A 228 15.22 2.08 -2.99
CA ASN A 228 16.58 1.56 -3.14
C ASN A 228 16.66 0.11 -2.66
N LEU A 229 16.43 -0.83 -3.57
CA LEU A 229 16.26 -2.26 -3.25
C LEU A 229 17.45 -2.92 -2.56
N ALA A 230 18.67 -2.48 -2.82
CA ALA A 230 19.84 -3.00 -2.10
C ALA A 230 19.72 -2.74 -0.59
N CYS A 231 19.14 -1.58 -0.24
CA CYS A 231 19.04 -1.02 1.11
C CYS A 231 17.63 -1.06 1.73
N SER A 232 16.68 -1.75 1.11
CA SER A 232 15.32 -1.92 1.64
C SER A 232 14.88 -3.38 1.56
N ARG A 233 14.05 -3.84 2.51
CA ARG A 233 13.49 -5.20 2.49
C ARG A 233 11.99 -5.15 2.73
N LEU A 234 11.20 -5.65 1.79
CA LEU A 234 9.74 -5.67 1.93
C LEU A 234 9.30 -6.93 2.68
N TRP A 235 8.60 -6.75 3.78
CA TRP A 235 8.05 -7.81 4.62
C TRP A 235 6.53 -7.73 4.58
N ILE A 236 5.90 -8.77 4.04
CA ILE A 236 4.45 -8.90 3.94
C ILE A 236 3.99 -9.86 5.04
N TRP A 237 3.35 -9.31 6.06
CA TRP A 237 2.80 -10.05 7.19
C TRP A 237 1.43 -10.63 6.84
N LEU A 238 1.33 -11.97 6.82
CA LEU A 238 0.13 -12.70 6.41
C LEU A 238 -0.59 -13.28 7.63
N ASP A 239 -1.88 -12.97 7.75
CA ASP A 239 -2.77 -13.38 8.87
C ASP A 239 -2.83 -14.90 9.07
N SER A 240 -1.95 -15.40 9.93
CA SER A 240 -1.81 -16.82 10.25
C SER A 240 -2.71 -17.25 11.41
N ASP A 241 -3.17 -16.31 12.24
CA ASP A 241 -4.23 -16.56 13.23
C ASP A 241 -5.53 -17.00 12.55
N LYS A 242 -5.87 -16.37 11.40
CA LYS A 242 -7.05 -16.73 10.61
C LYS A 242 -6.81 -17.89 9.65
N ASN A 243 -5.64 -17.93 9.00
CA ASN A 243 -5.24 -19.04 8.12
C ASN A 243 -3.83 -19.52 8.49
N PRO A 244 -3.68 -20.60 9.28
CA PRO A 244 -2.37 -21.10 9.70
C PRO A 244 -1.39 -21.42 8.55
N ASN A 245 -1.89 -21.64 7.34
CA ASN A 245 -1.08 -21.91 6.16
C ASN A 245 -0.96 -20.69 5.23
N ALA A 246 -1.25 -19.47 5.70
CA ALA A 246 -1.32 -18.27 4.84
C ALA A 246 -0.04 -18.06 4.01
N VAL A 247 1.13 -18.27 4.59
CA VAL A 247 2.42 -18.17 3.89
C VAL A 247 2.57 -19.27 2.84
N GLU A 248 2.29 -20.53 3.20
CA GLU A 248 2.38 -21.66 2.26
C GLU A 248 1.38 -21.52 1.11
N ASP A 249 0.15 -21.12 1.40
CA ASP A 249 -0.89 -20.87 0.40
C ASP A 249 -0.47 -19.75 -0.56
N MET A 250 0.09 -18.65 -0.05
CA MET A 250 0.60 -17.55 -0.87
C MET A 250 1.76 -17.99 -1.77
N LEU A 251 2.68 -18.82 -1.27
CA LEU A 251 3.85 -19.28 -2.03
C LEU A 251 3.52 -20.36 -3.07
N THR A 252 2.55 -21.23 -2.79
CA THR A 252 2.36 -22.47 -3.55
C THR A 252 1.04 -22.57 -4.30
N ARG A 253 0.04 -21.77 -3.92
CA ARG A 253 -1.33 -21.86 -4.44
C ARG A 253 -1.86 -20.55 -5.02
N ASP A 254 -1.31 -19.41 -4.62
CA ASP A 254 -1.77 -18.12 -5.12
C ASP A 254 -1.24 -17.82 -6.53
N ALA A 255 -2.15 -17.85 -7.50
CA ALA A 255 -1.80 -17.70 -8.90
C ALA A 255 -1.33 -16.28 -9.26
N LEU A 256 -1.83 -15.25 -8.56
CA LEU A 256 -1.40 -13.88 -8.81
C LEU A 256 -0.02 -13.66 -8.21
N PHE A 257 0.20 -14.10 -6.98
CA PHE A 257 1.48 -13.93 -6.28
C PHE A 257 2.62 -14.74 -6.89
N ALA A 258 2.32 -15.83 -7.62
CA ALA A 258 3.31 -16.63 -8.33
C ALA A 258 4.29 -15.79 -9.21
N ARG A 259 3.86 -14.62 -9.71
CA ARG A 259 4.69 -13.69 -10.48
C ARG A 259 5.86 -13.06 -9.70
N PHE A 260 5.81 -13.12 -8.38
CA PHE A 260 6.79 -12.53 -7.47
C PHE A 260 7.71 -13.55 -6.82
N LEU A 261 7.53 -14.85 -7.06
CA LEU A 261 8.38 -15.90 -6.48
C LEU A 261 9.87 -15.70 -6.76
N PRO A 262 10.31 -15.28 -7.96
CA PRO A 262 11.73 -14.99 -8.19
C PRO A 262 12.30 -13.90 -7.26
N LEU A 263 11.47 -12.93 -6.84
CA LEU A 263 11.85 -11.87 -5.91
C LEU A 263 11.86 -12.35 -4.46
N VAL A 264 11.02 -13.33 -4.11
CA VAL A 264 11.08 -14.01 -2.82
C VAL A 264 12.36 -14.84 -2.74
N GLU A 265 12.69 -15.60 -3.79
CA GLU A 265 13.90 -16.42 -3.87
C GLU A 265 15.17 -15.58 -3.83
N ARG A 266 15.19 -14.43 -4.50
CA ARG A 266 16.32 -13.48 -4.47
C ARG A 266 16.43 -12.72 -3.14
N GLY A 267 15.34 -12.60 -2.39
CA GLY A 267 15.31 -11.98 -1.05
C GLY A 267 14.80 -10.53 -1.00
N ASP A 268 14.19 -10.02 -2.07
CA ASP A 268 13.55 -8.69 -2.08
C ASP A 268 12.30 -8.64 -1.19
N ILE A 269 11.54 -9.75 -1.19
CA ILE A 269 10.26 -9.89 -0.51
C ILE A 269 10.35 -11.03 0.49
N ARG A 270 10.02 -10.75 1.75
CA ARG A 270 9.86 -11.75 2.81
C ARG A 270 8.38 -11.90 3.15
N LEU A 271 7.84 -13.11 3.02
CA LEU A 271 6.51 -13.42 3.54
C LEU A 271 6.64 -13.88 4.99
N MET A 272 5.98 -13.17 5.89
CA MET A 272 6.08 -13.40 7.33
C MET A 272 4.73 -13.88 7.86
N PRO A 273 4.67 -14.95 8.67
CA PRO A 273 3.44 -15.34 9.31
C PRO A 273 3.13 -14.35 10.45
N TRP A 274 1.94 -13.76 10.43
CA TRP A 274 1.44 -12.99 11.56
C TRP A 274 0.59 -13.86 12.47
N ASN A 275 1.10 -14.10 13.67
CA ASN A 275 0.33 -14.62 14.78
C ASN A 275 0.43 -13.60 15.90
N PHE A 276 -0.70 -13.21 16.49
CA PHE A 276 -0.71 -12.22 17.53
C PHE A 276 0.14 -12.70 18.72
N PRO A 277 1.23 -11.99 19.08
CA PRO A 277 2.18 -12.51 20.05
C PRO A 277 1.57 -12.55 21.45
N SER A 278 1.81 -13.62 22.20
CA SER A 278 1.38 -13.70 23.61
C SER A 278 2.30 -12.90 24.55
N ARG A 279 3.54 -12.65 24.13
CA ARG A 279 4.55 -11.87 24.85
C ARG A 279 5.35 -11.03 23.86
N ILE A 280 5.61 -9.78 24.20
CA ILE A 280 6.45 -8.87 23.41
C ILE A 280 7.59 -8.37 24.31
N PRO A 281 8.86 -8.46 23.89
CA PRO A 281 9.98 -8.01 24.72
C PRO A 281 9.92 -6.48 24.90
N LEU A 282 10.39 -5.97 26.03
CA LEU A 282 10.57 -4.55 26.31
C LEU A 282 12.04 -4.25 26.65
N PRO A 283 12.55 -3.03 26.44
CA PRO A 283 13.91 -2.67 26.86
C PRO A 283 14.11 -2.90 28.36
N LYS A 284 15.28 -3.44 28.76
CA LYS A 284 15.62 -3.69 30.17
C LYS A 284 15.54 -2.44 31.04
N ASN A 285 15.80 -1.28 30.43
CA ASN A 285 15.75 0.03 31.06
C ASN A 285 14.50 0.76 30.56
N THR A 286 13.34 0.49 31.14
CA THR A 286 12.20 1.39 30.98
C THR A 286 12.51 2.67 31.75
N ASP A 287 12.90 3.69 31.01
CA ASP A 287 12.83 5.07 31.40
C ASP A 287 11.46 5.35 32.03
N GLY A 288 11.44 5.88 33.25
CA GLY A 288 10.23 6.25 33.99
C GLY A 288 9.47 7.43 33.36
N THR A 289 9.61 7.63 32.05
CA THR A 289 9.10 8.72 31.23
C THR A 289 7.60 8.66 31.00
N ASP A 290 6.95 7.53 31.32
CA ASP A 290 5.48 7.41 31.32
C ASP A 290 4.80 8.33 32.37
N SER A 291 5.52 9.20 33.09
CA SER A 291 5.09 10.09 34.20
C SER A 291 4.43 9.40 35.39
N ILE A 292 4.14 8.11 35.27
CA ILE A 292 3.63 7.21 36.29
C ILE A 292 4.77 6.24 36.60
N SER A 293 5.38 6.39 37.76
CA SER A 293 6.32 5.40 38.30
C SER A 293 5.57 4.07 38.51
N TYR A 294 5.60 3.20 37.51
CA TYR A 294 4.90 1.91 37.51
C TYR A 294 5.60 0.81 38.33
N TYR A 295 6.51 1.17 39.24
CA TYR A 295 7.09 0.23 40.19
C TYR A 295 6.17 0.08 41.40
N LYS A 296 5.03 -0.60 41.23
CA LYS A 296 4.45 -1.33 42.38
C LYS A 296 5.51 -2.39 42.76
N THR A 297 5.75 -2.58 44.05
CA THR A 297 6.78 -3.51 44.55
C THR A 297 6.70 -4.84 43.78
N PRO A 298 7.77 -5.28 43.08
CA PRO A 298 7.74 -6.49 42.27
C PRO A 298 7.23 -7.69 43.07
N SER A 299 6.39 -8.52 42.45
CA SER A 299 5.92 -9.72 43.12
C SER A 299 7.07 -10.70 43.37
N LYS A 300 6.87 -11.64 44.29
CA LYS A 300 7.79 -12.78 44.42
C LYS A 300 7.84 -13.57 43.09
N PRO A 301 9.01 -14.14 42.73
CA PRO A 301 9.13 -14.99 41.54
C PRO A 301 8.17 -16.18 41.59
N ASN A 302 7.61 -16.55 40.44
CA ASN A 302 6.83 -17.78 40.27
C ASN A 302 7.75 -19.00 40.10
N ALA A 303 7.18 -20.18 39.85
CA ALA A 303 7.94 -21.42 39.67
C ALA A 303 8.88 -21.43 38.45
N LEU A 304 8.70 -20.51 37.50
CA LEU A 304 9.55 -20.30 36.33
C LEU A 304 10.59 -19.20 36.56
N GLY A 305 10.67 -18.63 37.77
CA GLY A 305 11.55 -17.51 38.08
C GLY A 305 11.03 -16.14 37.62
N GLU A 306 9.81 -16.07 37.09
CA GLU A 306 9.24 -14.82 36.57
C GLU A 306 8.61 -13.97 37.67
N THR A 307 8.78 -12.66 37.59
CA THR A 307 8.22 -11.68 38.54
C THR A 307 7.21 -10.78 37.84
N LYS A 308 6.05 -10.53 38.47
CA LYS A 308 5.13 -9.51 37.98
C LYS A 308 5.70 -8.15 38.36
N VAL A 309 6.13 -7.40 37.34
CA VAL A 309 6.73 -6.07 37.50
C VAL A 309 5.64 -5.00 37.58
N ALA A 310 4.68 -5.05 36.65
CA ALA A 310 3.54 -4.14 36.60
C ALA A 310 2.33 -4.83 35.97
N ASP A 311 1.21 -4.10 35.82
CA ASP A 311 0.05 -4.63 35.12
C ASP A 311 0.37 -4.86 33.64
N GLY A 312 0.28 -6.12 33.22
CA GLY A 312 0.66 -6.57 31.87
C GLY A 312 2.16 -6.76 31.65
N ILE A 313 3.03 -6.52 32.64
CA ILE A 313 4.49 -6.64 32.48
C ILE A 313 5.06 -7.71 33.43
N THR A 314 5.78 -8.65 32.86
CA THR A 314 6.46 -9.74 33.59
C THR A 314 7.96 -9.69 33.28
N GLY A 315 8.80 -9.74 34.31
CA GLY A 315 10.25 -9.93 34.17
C GLY A 315 10.59 -11.41 34.26
N ASP A 316 11.44 -11.91 33.37
CA ASP A 316 11.98 -13.26 33.47
C ASP A 316 13.21 -13.33 34.39
N ALA A 317 13.77 -14.54 34.54
CA ALA A 317 14.92 -14.79 35.39
C ALA A 317 16.20 -14.05 34.94
N ASP A 318 16.30 -13.72 33.65
CA ASP A 318 17.44 -13.00 33.06
C ASP A 318 17.26 -11.46 33.12
N GLY A 319 16.18 -11.01 33.77
CA GLY A 319 15.83 -9.61 33.93
C GLY A 319 15.27 -8.96 32.66
N GLN A 320 14.92 -9.74 31.64
CA GLN A 320 14.23 -9.25 30.45
C GLN A 320 12.76 -9.05 30.78
N GLN A 321 12.23 -7.86 30.45
CA GLN A 321 10.83 -7.54 30.66
C GLN A 321 10.00 -7.91 29.43
N TRP A 322 8.79 -8.39 29.67
CA TRP A 322 7.85 -8.83 28.66
C TRP A 322 6.50 -8.19 28.89
N LEU A 323 5.95 -7.58 27.85
CA LEU A 323 4.54 -7.21 27.80
C LEU A 323 3.73 -8.47 27.47
N VAL A 324 2.94 -8.94 28.44
CA VAL A 324 2.14 -10.16 28.34
C VAL A 324 0.71 -9.82 27.95
N LEU A 325 0.25 -10.38 26.84
CA LEU A 325 -1.08 -10.10 26.28
C LEU A 325 -2.07 -11.19 26.71
N THR A 326 -3.32 -10.80 27.05
CA THR A 326 -4.34 -11.78 27.41
C THR A 326 -5.29 -12.05 26.23
N PRO A 327 -5.67 -13.31 25.95
CA PRO A 327 -6.50 -13.65 24.80
C PRO A 327 -7.87 -12.96 24.76
N LYS A 328 -8.42 -12.57 25.92
CA LYS A 328 -9.72 -11.89 26.04
C LYS A 328 -9.74 -10.47 25.46
N GLN A 329 -8.57 -9.91 25.14
CA GLN A 329 -8.44 -8.56 24.62
C GLN A 329 -8.38 -8.53 23.08
N MET A 330 -8.18 -9.66 22.42
CA MET A 330 -7.91 -9.71 20.98
C MET A 330 -9.18 -9.48 20.15
N THR A 331 -9.02 -8.72 19.06
CA THR A 331 -10.03 -8.49 18.03
C THR A 331 -9.66 -9.25 16.76
N PHE A 332 -10.67 -9.71 16.02
CA PHE A 332 -10.50 -10.43 14.75
C PHE A 332 -10.92 -9.58 13.53
N LEU A 333 -11.22 -8.30 13.74
CA LEU A 333 -11.51 -7.37 12.65
C LEU A 333 -10.20 -7.00 11.95
N PRO A 334 -10.04 -7.27 10.64
CA PRO A 334 -8.76 -7.07 9.95
C PRO A 334 -8.14 -5.68 10.13
N VAL A 335 -8.96 -4.63 10.13
CA VAL A 335 -8.51 -3.24 10.33
C VAL A 335 -7.92 -3.02 11.73
N ALA A 336 -8.56 -3.57 12.76
CA ALA A 336 -8.06 -3.44 14.12
C ALA A 336 -6.84 -4.35 14.37
N VAL A 337 -6.75 -5.47 13.64
CA VAL A 337 -5.54 -6.30 13.64
C VAL A 337 -4.38 -5.55 12.97
N SER A 338 -4.58 -4.92 11.82
CA SER A 338 -3.53 -4.14 11.14
C SER A 338 -3.04 -2.95 11.98
N ASP A 339 -3.94 -2.29 12.72
CA ASP A 339 -3.57 -1.27 13.70
C ASP A 339 -2.62 -1.83 14.77
N ALA A 340 -2.88 -3.04 15.30
CA ALA A 340 -1.97 -3.65 16.26
C ALA A 340 -0.65 -4.13 15.63
N VAL A 341 -0.72 -4.74 14.44
CA VAL A 341 0.44 -5.26 13.70
C VAL A 341 1.49 -4.18 13.55
N ARG A 342 1.13 -2.99 13.04
CA ARG A 342 2.10 -1.91 12.79
C ARG A 342 2.88 -1.48 14.03
N PHE A 343 2.24 -1.31 15.19
CA PHE A 343 2.96 -0.94 16.42
C PHE A 343 3.85 -2.06 16.93
N VAL A 344 3.39 -3.31 16.85
CA VAL A 344 4.15 -4.47 17.31
C VAL A 344 5.35 -4.74 16.41
N VAL A 345 5.17 -4.81 15.09
CA VAL A 345 6.26 -5.11 14.15
C VAL A 345 7.30 -3.99 14.14
N LEU A 346 6.87 -2.73 14.20
CA LEU A 346 7.81 -1.60 14.27
C LEU A 346 8.53 -1.54 15.62
N HIS A 347 7.89 -1.93 16.72
CA HIS A 347 8.59 -2.08 17.99
C HIS A 347 9.65 -3.19 17.95
N ILE A 348 9.32 -4.33 17.34
CA ILE A 348 10.24 -5.49 17.27
C ILE A 348 11.33 -5.29 16.23
N HIS A 349 11.05 -4.68 15.07
CA HIS A 349 11.96 -4.66 13.93
C HIS A 349 12.42 -3.26 13.51
N GLY A 350 11.71 -2.21 13.92
CA GLY A 350 11.91 -0.86 13.43
C GLY A 350 11.46 -0.70 11.98
N GLY A 351 11.92 0.37 11.32
CA GLY A 351 11.66 0.63 9.91
C GLY A 351 10.36 1.38 9.68
N ALA A 352 9.65 1.06 8.60
CA ALA A 352 8.43 1.74 8.21
C ALA A 352 7.30 0.77 7.87
N TYR A 353 6.08 1.07 8.32
CA TYR A 353 4.86 0.36 7.99
C TYR A 353 4.06 1.17 6.97
N PHE A 354 3.44 0.46 6.02
CA PHE A 354 2.55 0.99 5.00
C PHE A 354 1.30 0.13 4.90
N ASP A 355 0.11 0.72 4.92
CA ASP A 355 -1.11 0.01 4.56
C ASP A 355 -1.05 -0.46 3.10
N MET A 356 -1.65 -1.63 2.83
CA MET A 356 -1.54 -2.30 1.52
C MET A 356 -2.08 -1.46 0.36
N ASP A 357 -2.88 -0.44 0.65
CA ASP A 357 -3.48 0.46 -0.33
C ASP A 357 -2.73 1.80 -0.46
N VAL A 358 -1.49 1.86 0.04
CA VAL A 358 -0.53 2.96 -0.16
C VAL A 358 0.40 2.66 -1.33
N LEU A 359 0.47 3.57 -2.30
CA LEU A 359 1.37 3.47 -3.45
C LEU A 359 2.59 4.36 -3.22
N MET A 360 3.79 3.79 -3.16
CA MET A 360 5.02 4.59 -3.10
C MET A 360 5.30 5.27 -4.44
N LEU A 361 5.59 6.57 -4.38
CA LEU A 361 5.90 7.43 -5.53
C LEU A 361 7.36 7.91 -5.53
N ARG A 362 8.03 7.84 -4.37
CA ARG A 362 9.38 8.34 -4.13
C ARG A 362 10.17 7.44 -3.19
N ASP A 363 11.48 7.64 -3.13
CA ASP A 363 12.37 6.93 -2.21
C ASP A 363 12.11 7.41 -0.80
N MET A 364 11.74 6.49 0.08
CA MET A 364 11.47 6.80 1.48
C MET A 364 12.75 6.91 2.30
N ARG A 365 13.89 6.38 1.82
CA ARG A 365 15.13 6.28 2.59
C ARG A 365 15.55 7.58 3.28
N PRO A 366 15.51 8.77 2.63
CA PRO A 366 15.89 10.01 3.31
C PRO A 366 15.03 10.36 4.53
N LEU A 367 13.75 9.94 4.55
CA LEU A 367 12.86 10.14 5.70
C LEU A 367 13.13 9.15 6.84
N LEU A 368 13.79 8.03 6.54
CA LEU A 368 13.96 6.90 7.46
C LEU A 368 15.36 6.90 8.08
N LEU A 369 16.39 7.39 7.38
CA LEU A 369 17.76 7.42 7.89
C LEU A 369 18.03 8.28 9.14
N PRO A 370 17.39 9.45 9.37
CA PRO A 370 17.67 10.26 10.54
C PRO A 370 17.52 9.45 11.83
N LYS A 371 18.38 9.66 12.83
CA LYS A 371 18.26 8.96 14.13
C LYS A 371 16.90 9.20 14.78
N GLU A 372 16.33 10.39 14.57
CA GLU A 372 15.02 10.81 15.05
C GLU A 372 13.94 10.69 13.95
N HIS A 373 13.95 9.59 13.18
CA HIS A 373 13.01 9.34 12.08
C HIS A 373 11.61 8.84 12.51
N SER A 374 11.26 8.93 13.79
CA SER A 374 9.98 8.43 14.26
C SER A 374 8.85 9.38 13.86
N PHE A 375 7.97 8.93 12.97
CA PHE A 375 6.87 9.75 12.47
C PHE A 375 5.63 8.92 12.13
N ALA A 376 4.50 9.60 11.99
CA ALA A 376 3.32 9.08 11.34
C ALA A 376 2.57 10.19 10.59
N GLU A 377 1.74 9.77 9.65
CA GLU A 377 0.93 10.68 8.82
C GLU A 377 -0.11 11.46 9.65
N ARG A 378 -0.40 12.71 9.27
CA ARG A 378 -1.56 13.46 9.78
C ARG A 378 -2.88 12.88 9.25
N TRP A 379 -3.90 12.86 10.09
CA TRP A 379 -5.26 12.59 9.64
C TRP A 379 -5.84 13.78 8.87
N ALA A 380 -5.65 13.83 7.54
CA ALA A 380 -6.09 14.91 6.67
C ALA A 380 -5.70 16.32 7.21
N ALA A 381 -6.60 17.30 7.10
CA ALA A 381 -6.42 18.65 7.69
C ALA A 381 -7.00 18.78 9.12
N HIS A 382 -7.01 17.69 9.91
CA HIS A 382 -7.46 17.77 11.30
C HIS A 382 -6.43 18.51 12.16
N SER A 383 -6.91 19.53 12.90
CA SER A 383 -6.08 20.47 13.64
C SER A 383 -5.60 19.95 15.01
N HIS A 384 -6.11 18.84 15.50
CA HIS A 384 -5.72 18.34 16.82
C HIS A 384 -4.31 17.69 16.74
N PRO A 385 -3.34 18.04 17.61
CA PRO A 385 -1.98 17.49 17.55
C PRO A 385 -1.88 15.98 17.78
N GLY A 386 -2.95 15.36 18.29
CA GLY A 386 -3.08 13.91 18.44
C GLY A 386 -3.88 13.19 17.35
N ASP A 387 -4.32 13.87 16.29
CA ASP A 387 -5.06 13.26 15.18
C ASP A 387 -4.08 12.67 14.12
N TYR A 388 -3.33 11.64 14.53
CA TYR A 388 -2.48 10.85 13.63
C TYR A 388 -3.31 9.86 12.84
N ASN A 389 -2.95 9.68 11.57
CA ASN A 389 -3.12 8.43 10.84
C ASN A 389 -1.83 7.61 11.00
N THR A 390 -1.92 6.28 11.01
CA THR A 390 -0.73 5.40 11.02
C THR A 390 -0.72 4.44 9.85
N ALA A 391 -1.45 4.77 8.78
CA ALA A 391 -1.36 4.07 7.49
C ALA A 391 0.07 4.13 6.93
N ILE A 392 0.79 5.22 7.17
CA ILE A 392 2.24 5.32 7.03
C ILE A 392 2.82 5.70 8.39
N MET A 393 3.73 4.87 8.91
CA MET A 393 4.33 5.09 10.23
C MET A 393 5.74 4.51 10.28
N SER A 394 6.63 5.18 10.97
CA SER A 394 8.03 4.78 11.14
C SER A 394 8.42 4.88 12.61
N LEU A 395 9.15 3.87 13.12
CA LEU A 395 9.70 3.87 14.47
C LEU A 395 11.06 3.18 14.51
N THR A 396 11.88 3.59 15.48
CA THR A 396 13.09 2.88 15.88
C THR A 396 12.74 1.61 16.67
N ALA A 397 13.39 0.50 16.33
CA ALA A 397 13.24 -0.79 17.00
C ALA A 397 13.58 -0.66 18.49
N ASN A 398 12.78 -1.28 19.36
CA ASN A 398 13.05 -1.40 20.80
C ASN A 398 13.43 -0.06 21.49
N SER A 399 12.87 1.05 21.02
CA SER A 399 13.12 2.39 21.54
C SER A 399 12.18 2.75 22.70
N SER A 400 12.51 3.83 23.43
CA SER A 400 11.62 4.42 24.43
C SER A 400 10.23 4.72 23.85
N LEU A 401 10.20 5.37 22.68
CA LEU A 401 8.96 5.77 22.03
C LEU A 401 8.14 4.57 21.57
N SER A 402 8.74 3.60 20.88
CA SER A 402 8.00 2.41 20.42
C SER A 402 7.46 1.60 21.60
N SER A 403 8.25 1.48 22.67
CA SER A 403 7.81 0.83 23.92
C SER A 403 6.67 1.57 24.61
N TYR A 404 6.70 2.90 24.61
CA TYR A 404 5.64 3.75 25.17
C TYR A 404 4.33 3.58 24.40
N LEU A 405 4.37 3.71 23.07
CA LEU A 405 3.19 3.56 22.20
C LEU A 405 2.58 2.15 22.32
N LEU A 406 3.44 1.12 22.31
CA LEU A 406 3.02 -0.28 22.46
C LEU A 406 2.34 -0.54 23.82
N ARG A 407 2.98 -0.13 24.93
CA ARG A 407 2.41 -0.26 26.27
C ARG A 407 1.08 0.45 26.39
N GLY A 408 0.96 1.65 25.82
CA GLY A 408 -0.26 2.43 25.77
C GLY A 408 -1.43 1.67 25.16
N GLY A 409 -1.26 1.16 23.93
CA GLY A 409 -2.29 0.40 23.24
C GLY A 409 -2.73 -0.85 24.02
N VAL A 410 -1.78 -1.57 24.63
CA VAL A 410 -2.10 -2.75 25.46
C VAL A 410 -2.85 -2.38 26.73
N ARG A 411 -2.41 -1.35 27.47
CA ARG A 411 -3.08 -0.86 28.69
C ARG A 411 -4.52 -0.41 28.44
N MET A 412 -4.79 0.12 27.25
CA MET A 412 -6.13 0.52 26.81
C MET A 412 -6.96 -0.63 26.21
N GLY A 413 -6.57 -1.88 26.44
CA GLY A 413 -7.31 -3.07 25.99
C GLY A 413 -7.07 -3.44 24.53
N LEU A 414 -5.80 -3.37 24.09
CA LEU A 414 -5.38 -3.55 22.69
C LEU A 414 -6.02 -2.52 21.74
N ASN A 415 -6.26 -1.31 22.23
CA ASN A 415 -6.79 -0.22 21.43
C ASN A 415 -5.63 0.56 20.77
N PHE A 416 -5.22 0.08 19.60
CA PHE A 416 -4.19 0.68 18.77
C PHE A 416 -4.71 1.69 17.74
N HIS A 417 -5.98 2.13 17.89
CA HIS A 417 -6.55 3.09 16.96
C HIS A 417 -5.65 4.35 16.88
N PRO A 418 -5.27 4.81 15.68
CA PRO A 418 -4.26 5.87 15.48
C PRO A 418 -4.51 7.12 16.31
N ARG A 419 -5.75 7.65 16.28
CA ARG A 419 -6.16 8.82 17.07
C ARG A 419 -6.14 8.63 18.58
N VAL A 420 -6.31 7.40 19.07
CA VAL A 420 -6.28 7.11 20.52
C VAL A 420 -4.83 7.15 21.00
N ILE A 421 -3.94 6.46 20.28
CA ILE A 421 -2.50 6.47 20.54
C ILE A 421 -1.93 7.88 20.36
N GLY A 422 -2.34 8.59 19.32
CA GLY A 422 -1.93 9.96 19.06
C GLY A 422 -2.34 10.94 20.16
N ARG A 423 -3.57 10.86 20.67
CA ARG A 423 -3.99 11.67 21.83
C ARG A 423 -3.25 11.31 23.11
N MET A 424 -2.84 10.05 23.25
CA MET A 424 -2.00 9.63 24.37
C MET A 424 -0.62 10.28 24.27
N ALA A 425 0.06 10.14 23.12
CA ALA A 425 1.36 10.75 22.87
C ALA A 425 1.36 12.27 23.09
N TRP A 426 0.33 12.96 22.59
CA TRP A 426 0.18 14.41 22.81
C TRP A 426 -0.02 14.79 24.28
N LYS A 427 -0.87 14.06 25.02
CA LYS A 427 -1.13 14.36 26.44
C LYS A 427 0.12 14.24 27.30
N ASP A 428 1.01 13.33 26.94
CA ASP A 428 2.25 13.06 27.67
C ASP A 428 3.46 13.80 27.07
N GLY A 429 3.24 14.67 26.07
CA GLY A 429 4.28 15.49 25.44
C GLY A 429 5.26 14.73 24.54
N ARG A 430 4.93 13.50 24.13
CA ARG A 430 5.73 12.63 23.26
C ARG A 430 5.47 12.89 21.77
N ASP A 431 4.52 13.74 21.41
CA ASP A 431 4.18 14.10 20.02
C ASP A 431 5.28 14.89 19.30
N GLN A 432 6.23 15.47 20.05
CA GLN A 432 7.42 16.10 19.47
C GLN A 432 8.50 15.08 19.05
N GLU A 433 8.51 13.90 19.67
CA GLU A 433 9.39 12.77 19.28
C GLU A 433 8.71 11.89 18.22
N PHE A 434 7.38 11.84 18.22
CA PHE A 434 6.59 11.14 17.22
C PHE A 434 6.02 12.12 16.21
N LEU A 435 6.85 12.55 15.25
CA LEU A 435 6.49 13.65 14.37
C LEU A 435 5.24 13.33 13.54
N MET A 436 4.34 14.31 13.45
CA MET A 436 3.18 14.22 12.58
C MET A 436 3.50 14.88 11.25
N LEU A 437 3.80 14.07 10.24
CA LEU A 437 4.07 14.54 8.90
C LEU A 437 2.76 14.83 8.14
N GLU A 438 2.78 15.88 7.33
CA GLU A 438 1.57 16.43 6.72
C GLU A 438 1.01 15.55 5.60
N THR A 439 -0.32 15.53 5.50
CA THR A 439 -1.08 14.76 4.50
C THR A 439 -0.58 14.95 3.07
N ALA A 440 -0.12 16.15 2.70
CA ALA A 440 0.46 16.41 1.39
C ALA A 440 1.65 15.48 1.03
N ALA A 441 2.42 15.03 2.02
CA ALA A 441 3.57 14.15 1.81
C ALA A 441 3.16 12.71 1.45
N PHE A 442 1.98 12.24 1.88
CA PHE A 442 1.62 10.83 1.80
C PHE A 442 0.26 10.52 1.16
N ASP A 443 -0.69 11.44 1.32
CA ASP A 443 -2.06 11.34 0.83
C ASP A 443 -2.57 12.71 0.35
N PRO A 444 -1.98 13.25 -0.72
CA PRO A 444 -2.21 14.62 -1.17
C PRO A 444 -3.65 14.93 -1.60
N ILE A 445 -4.51 13.93 -1.70
CA ILE A 445 -5.90 14.12 -2.08
C ILE A 445 -6.83 14.27 -0.87
N TRP A 446 -6.49 13.73 0.32
CA TRP A 446 -7.42 13.62 1.45
C TRP A 446 -8.06 14.96 1.87
N THR A 447 -7.28 16.04 1.90
CA THR A 447 -7.78 17.37 2.28
C THR A 447 -8.82 17.92 1.30
N GLU A 448 -8.75 17.54 0.02
CA GLU A 448 -9.79 17.89 -0.97
C GLU A 448 -11.14 17.26 -0.60
N PHE A 449 -11.13 16.03 -0.07
CA PHE A 449 -12.34 15.29 0.29
C PHE A 449 -13.05 15.82 1.52
N ASN A 450 -12.29 16.30 2.49
CA ASN A 450 -12.87 16.88 3.69
C ASN A 450 -13.40 18.30 3.44
N TRP A 451 -13.29 18.82 2.21
CA TRP A 451 -13.60 20.20 1.85
C TRP A 451 -12.84 21.23 2.70
N ASP A 452 -11.64 20.86 3.13
CA ASP A 452 -10.78 21.66 4.00
C ASP A 452 -9.64 22.36 3.25
N ARG A 453 -9.48 22.07 1.95
CA ARG A 453 -8.40 22.63 1.12
C ARG A 453 -8.52 24.15 0.98
N GLU A 454 -7.40 24.82 1.17
CA GLU A 454 -7.19 26.23 0.86
C GLU A 454 -6.21 26.36 -0.32
N GLY A 455 -6.24 27.51 -1.01
CA GLY A 455 -5.32 27.79 -2.13
C GLY A 455 -5.73 27.14 -3.45
N ARG A 456 -4.75 26.60 -4.19
CA ARG A 456 -4.95 25.90 -5.48
C ARG A 456 -5.21 24.41 -5.27
N CYS A 457 -5.80 23.75 -6.27
CA CYS A 457 -5.91 22.30 -6.26
C CYS A 457 -4.54 21.66 -6.50
N THR A 458 -4.40 20.37 -6.17
CA THR A 458 -3.21 19.59 -6.49
C THR A 458 -3.12 19.31 -8.00
N VAL A 459 -1.98 18.75 -8.45
CA VAL A 459 -1.82 18.26 -9.83
C VAL A 459 -1.57 16.75 -9.76
N PRO A 460 -2.44 15.92 -10.35
CA PRO A 460 -3.74 16.28 -10.93
C PRO A 460 -4.74 16.78 -9.89
N CYS A 461 -5.73 17.57 -10.32
CA CYS A 461 -6.83 17.96 -9.44
C CYS A 461 -7.89 16.85 -9.40
N LEU A 462 -7.86 16.03 -8.34
CA LEU A 462 -8.80 14.94 -8.13
C LEU A 462 -9.78 15.27 -6.99
N ARG A 463 -11.07 15.38 -7.31
CA ARG A 463 -12.13 15.74 -6.35
C ARG A 463 -12.90 14.54 -5.78
N ASP A 464 -12.60 13.33 -6.27
CA ASP A 464 -13.21 12.09 -5.76
C ASP A 464 -12.20 10.91 -5.77
N TYR A 465 -12.28 9.96 -4.82
CA TYR A 465 -11.21 8.95 -4.60
C TYR A 465 -11.10 8.02 -5.80
N SER A 466 -12.19 7.91 -6.56
CA SER A 466 -12.23 7.10 -7.75
C SER A 466 -11.79 7.83 -9.01
N ALA A 467 -11.52 9.14 -8.96
CA ALA A 467 -11.09 9.90 -10.12
C ALA A 467 -9.76 9.40 -10.68
N ALA A 468 -8.85 8.92 -9.82
CA ALA A 468 -7.58 8.31 -10.24
C ALA A 468 -7.76 7.04 -11.10
N PHE A 469 -8.92 6.36 -10.98
CA PHE A 469 -9.26 5.15 -11.73
C PHE A 469 -10.02 5.44 -13.03
N LYS A 470 -10.37 6.71 -13.31
CA LYS A 470 -11.17 7.08 -14.49
C LYS A 470 -10.28 7.45 -15.68
N GLY A 471 -10.55 6.81 -16.82
CA GLY A 471 -9.76 6.92 -18.04
C GLY A 471 -10.47 7.58 -19.22
N LYS A 472 -11.81 7.66 -19.18
CA LYS A 472 -12.58 8.24 -20.29
C LYS A 472 -12.28 9.73 -20.47
N ALA A 473 -12.33 10.18 -21.72
CA ALA A 473 -12.22 11.60 -22.03
C ALA A 473 -13.27 12.42 -21.25
N GLY A 474 -12.81 13.48 -20.58
CA GLY A 474 -13.67 14.36 -19.78
C GLY A 474 -14.20 13.76 -18.47
N ALA A 475 -13.75 12.56 -18.05
CA ALA A 475 -14.21 11.94 -16.81
C ALA A 475 -13.75 12.63 -15.52
N VAL A 476 -12.61 13.35 -15.59
CA VAL A 476 -12.09 14.19 -14.52
C VAL A 476 -12.21 15.64 -14.96
N LYS A 477 -13.11 16.38 -14.33
CA LYS A 477 -13.35 17.79 -14.63
C LYS A 477 -12.23 18.63 -14.02
N ASP A 478 -11.76 19.63 -14.76
CA ASP A 478 -10.77 20.61 -14.30
C ASP A 478 -9.43 19.95 -13.83
N GLU A 479 -9.13 18.75 -14.33
CA GLU A 479 -7.98 17.91 -13.94
C GLU A 479 -6.63 18.65 -13.93
N TRP A 480 -6.45 19.56 -14.88
CA TRP A 480 -5.22 20.30 -15.12
C TRP A 480 -5.31 21.77 -14.66
N GLU A 481 -6.31 22.15 -13.84
CA GLU A 481 -6.54 23.55 -13.46
C GLU A 481 -5.36 24.20 -12.74
N SER A 482 -4.53 23.40 -12.07
CA SER A 482 -3.36 23.87 -11.32
C SER A 482 -2.03 23.58 -12.02
N PHE A 483 -2.05 23.20 -13.30
CA PHE A 483 -0.85 22.93 -14.09
C PHE A 483 -0.40 24.16 -14.88
N ASP A 484 0.79 24.70 -14.52
CA ASP A 484 1.32 25.94 -15.11
C ASP A 484 2.40 25.74 -16.18
N ARG A 485 2.89 24.50 -16.35
CA ARG A 485 3.98 24.21 -17.28
C ARG A 485 3.45 24.11 -18.72
N PRO A 486 4.32 24.29 -19.75
CA PRO A 486 3.93 23.99 -21.12
C PRO A 486 3.40 22.56 -21.24
N GLN A 487 2.37 22.36 -22.07
CA GLN A 487 1.92 21.00 -22.37
C GLN A 487 3.03 20.24 -23.08
N LEU A 488 3.17 18.95 -22.74
CA LEU A 488 4.13 18.07 -23.40
C LEU A 488 3.77 17.95 -24.89
N GLU A 489 4.81 17.88 -25.71
CA GLU A 489 4.65 17.64 -27.14
C GLU A 489 3.99 16.29 -27.36
N ARG A 490 2.92 16.29 -28.16
CA ARG A 490 2.28 15.03 -28.56
C ARG A 490 3.24 14.25 -29.43
N ILE A 491 3.32 12.95 -29.18
CA ILE A 491 4.07 12.05 -30.06
C ILE A 491 3.43 12.18 -31.45
N GLY A 492 4.23 12.60 -32.43
CA GLY A 492 3.75 12.88 -33.78
C GLY A 492 2.96 11.68 -34.34
N ALA A 493 1.83 11.97 -34.96
CA ALA A 493 0.97 11.02 -35.69
C ALA A 493 1.68 10.49 -36.96
N GLY A 494 2.84 9.86 -36.77
CA GLY A 494 3.77 9.42 -37.81
C GLY A 494 3.67 7.94 -38.18
N THR A 495 2.74 7.20 -37.59
CA THR A 495 2.28 5.90 -38.08
C THR A 495 0.79 5.80 -37.79
N THR A 496 0.00 5.66 -38.87
CA THR A 496 -1.47 5.57 -38.97
C THR A 496 -2.31 6.85 -38.77
N VAL A 497 -2.43 7.60 -39.88
CA VAL A 497 -3.61 8.25 -40.49
C VAL A 497 -4.59 9.06 -39.59
N GLU A 498 -4.55 10.38 -39.81
CA GLU A 498 -5.64 11.39 -39.73
C GLU A 498 -6.50 11.52 -38.46
N LEU A 499 -5.97 12.27 -37.48
CA LEU A 499 -6.79 12.94 -36.45
C LEU A 499 -7.23 14.33 -36.93
N ARG A 500 -8.34 14.38 -37.68
CA ARG A 500 -9.10 15.62 -37.90
C ARG A 500 -10.33 15.65 -37.00
N ALA A 501 -10.18 16.25 -35.83
CA ALA A 501 -11.31 16.76 -35.05
C ALA A 501 -10.90 17.98 -34.21
N GLN A 502 -10.52 19.08 -34.88
CA GLN A 502 -10.56 20.42 -34.28
C GLN A 502 -10.92 21.46 -35.35
N LYS A 503 -12.22 21.76 -35.47
CA LYS A 503 -12.81 23.11 -35.64
C LYS A 503 -14.27 23.01 -36.12
N ALA A 504 -15.19 23.31 -35.21
CA ALA A 504 -16.50 23.91 -35.44
C ALA A 504 -16.94 24.45 -34.06
N ASP A 505 -17.20 25.72 -33.80
CA ASP A 505 -17.30 26.93 -34.62
C ASP A 505 -17.07 28.15 -33.71
N GLY A 506 -16.41 29.18 -34.25
CA GLY A 506 -16.69 30.60 -34.01
C GLY A 506 -16.80 31.21 -35.41
N ASP A 507 -17.67 32.15 -35.74
CA ASP A 507 -18.09 33.35 -35.00
C ASP A 507 -19.22 34.09 -35.78
N SER A 508 -19.77 35.13 -35.15
CA SER A 508 -20.63 36.24 -35.62
C SER A 508 -22.16 36.06 -35.50
N GLY A 509 -22.94 36.97 -34.90
CA GLY A 509 -22.65 38.24 -34.23
C GLY A 509 -23.94 39.01 -33.87
N SER A 510 -23.77 40.02 -33.00
CA SER A 510 -24.63 41.20 -32.73
C SER A 510 -25.68 41.19 -31.58
N SER A 511 -25.38 42.08 -30.63
CA SER A 511 -26.23 42.99 -29.83
C SER A 511 -27.52 42.49 -29.16
N SER A 512 -27.58 42.61 -27.83
CA SER A 512 -28.21 43.75 -27.15
C SER A 512 -28.19 43.56 -25.63
N ALA A 513 -27.95 44.66 -24.91
CA ALA A 513 -28.10 44.77 -23.47
C ALA A 513 -29.58 44.68 -23.08
N LEU A 514 -29.88 44.11 -21.90
CA LEU A 514 -31.02 44.47 -21.04
C LEU A 514 -30.93 43.75 -19.68
N GLU A 515 -30.72 44.57 -18.65
CA GLU A 515 -31.31 44.60 -17.30
C GLU A 515 -31.64 43.31 -16.52
N ALA A 516 -31.20 43.33 -15.26
CA ALA A 516 -31.68 42.49 -14.16
C ALA A 516 -33.20 42.65 -13.92
N PRO A 517 -33.82 41.70 -13.21
CA PRO A 517 -34.20 42.09 -11.85
C PRO A 517 -34.05 41.01 -10.76
N SER A 518 -33.91 41.56 -9.57
CA SER A 518 -34.05 41.02 -8.23
C SER A 518 -35.10 39.92 -8.01
N GLY A 519 -34.76 38.95 -7.17
CA GLY A 519 -35.71 38.09 -6.47
C GLY A 519 -35.14 37.58 -5.14
N ARG A 520 -35.46 38.28 -4.04
CA ARG A 520 -35.24 37.83 -2.66
C ARG A 520 -36.16 36.66 -2.33
N THR A 521 -35.65 35.64 -1.65
CA THR A 521 -36.41 34.95 -0.59
C THR A 521 -35.50 34.42 0.50
N HIS A 522 -36.04 34.49 1.71
CA HIS A 522 -35.41 34.41 3.02
C HIS A 522 -35.37 32.99 3.62
N HIS A 523 -34.45 32.83 4.58
CA HIS A 523 -34.44 31.87 5.71
C HIS A 523 -34.23 30.38 5.37
N ARG A 524 -33.32 29.66 6.02
CA ARG A 524 -33.38 29.39 7.47
C ARG A 524 -32.04 28.87 8.01
N ARG A 525 -31.52 29.56 9.03
CA ARG A 525 -30.52 29.07 9.98
C ARG A 525 -31.05 27.79 10.64
N ASN A 526 -30.26 26.71 10.64
CA ASN A 526 -30.39 25.66 11.64
C ASN A 526 -29.02 25.31 12.20
N ARG A 527 -28.97 25.35 13.53
CA ARG A 527 -27.85 25.08 14.44
C ARG A 527 -28.28 23.84 15.21
N HIS A 528 -27.45 22.79 15.17
CA HIS A 528 -27.44 21.55 15.97
C HIS A 528 -26.91 20.43 15.06
N LYS A 529 -26.11 19.46 15.48
CA LYS A 529 -25.40 19.09 16.71
C LYS A 529 -24.51 17.93 16.23
N ASN A 530 -23.38 17.69 16.90
CA ASN A 530 -22.50 16.53 16.74
C ASN A 530 -23.21 15.28 16.18
N ASP A 531 -22.83 14.87 14.98
CA ASP A 531 -22.96 13.48 14.56
C ASP A 531 -21.56 12.95 14.30
N ASP A 532 -21.19 12.02 15.18
CA ASP A 532 -19.94 11.30 15.17
C ASP A 532 -19.74 10.56 13.85
N LEU A 533 -18.54 10.71 13.30
CA LEU A 533 -17.94 9.91 12.25
C LEU A 533 -17.92 8.43 12.67
N ARG A 534 -19.02 7.72 12.44
CA ARG A 534 -19.03 6.26 12.38
C ARG A 534 -18.49 5.87 11.01
N ALA A 535 -17.22 5.47 11.00
CA ALA A 535 -16.64 4.64 9.96
C ALA A 535 -17.62 3.51 9.63
N SER A 536 -18.06 3.49 8.37
CA SER A 536 -19.04 2.52 7.86
C SER A 536 -18.40 1.13 7.79
N SER A 537 -18.46 0.41 8.90
CA SER A 537 -18.28 -1.02 8.97
C SER A 537 -19.64 -1.70 8.85
N ALA A 538 -20.05 -2.08 7.64
CA ALA A 538 -21.08 -3.10 7.44
C ALA A 538 -21.09 -3.66 6.00
N ALA A 539 -20.74 -4.95 5.92
CA ALA A 539 -21.20 -5.94 4.94
C ALA A 539 -21.21 -5.54 3.44
N GLN A 540 -20.08 -5.76 2.77
CA GLN A 540 -20.05 -5.87 1.30
C GLN A 540 -20.10 -7.35 0.90
N GLY A 541 -21.08 -7.66 0.05
CA GLY A 541 -21.38 -9.01 -0.43
C GLY A 541 -20.25 -9.61 -1.26
N LYS A 542 -20.23 -10.94 -1.26
CA LYS A 542 -19.36 -11.80 -2.08
C LYS A 542 -19.63 -11.58 -3.58
N GLN A 543 -18.97 -10.61 -4.19
CA GLN A 543 -18.62 -10.70 -5.61
C GLN A 543 -17.19 -11.22 -5.68
N ALA A 544 -17.00 -12.37 -6.33
CA ALA A 544 -15.68 -12.89 -6.62
C ALA A 544 -14.92 -11.84 -7.47
N PRO A 545 -13.61 -11.65 -7.26
CA PRO A 545 -12.81 -10.86 -8.19
C PRO A 545 -13.02 -11.42 -9.59
N GLN A 546 -13.38 -10.60 -10.57
CA GLN A 546 -13.28 -11.03 -11.95
C GLN A 546 -11.79 -11.19 -12.24
N ASP A 547 -11.38 -12.41 -12.63
CA ASP A 547 -9.99 -12.69 -12.92
C ASP A 547 -9.59 -11.94 -14.20
N GLY A 548 -8.73 -10.93 -14.07
CA GLY A 548 -8.10 -10.28 -15.22
C GLY A 548 -7.25 -11.26 -16.03
N PHE A 549 -6.93 -10.94 -17.27
CA PHE A 549 -6.16 -11.81 -18.16
C PHE A 549 -4.90 -11.14 -18.70
N SER A 550 -3.88 -11.93 -19.07
CA SER A 550 -2.67 -11.43 -19.73
C SER A 550 -2.39 -12.34 -20.92
N PRO A 551 -2.56 -11.86 -22.17
CA PRO A 551 -2.25 -12.66 -23.33
C PRO A 551 -0.74 -12.81 -23.51
N THR A 552 -0.35 -13.93 -24.09
CA THR A 552 1.01 -14.17 -24.59
C THR A 552 1.24 -13.41 -25.90
N SER A 553 2.52 -13.24 -26.27
CA SER A 553 2.89 -12.66 -27.56
C SER A 553 2.29 -13.43 -28.74
N ASP A 554 2.20 -14.75 -28.61
CA ASP A 554 1.68 -15.63 -29.64
C ASP A 554 0.16 -15.48 -29.76
N GLU A 555 -0.56 -15.41 -28.64
CA GLU A 555 -2.00 -15.11 -28.63
C GLU A 555 -2.28 -13.73 -29.25
N GLU A 556 -1.50 -12.70 -28.92
CA GLU A 556 -1.67 -11.38 -29.54
C GLU A 556 -1.41 -11.42 -31.06
N ALA A 557 -0.39 -12.16 -31.50
CA ALA A 557 -0.09 -12.36 -32.91
C ALA A 557 -1.24 -13.10 -33.64
N GLU A 558 -1.81 -14.13 -33.02
CA GLU A 558 -2.99 -14.84 -33.53
C GLU A 558 -4.21 -13.91 -33.64
N LEU A 559 -4.46 -13.08 -32.62
CA LEU A 559 -5.54 -12.10 -32.63
C LEU A 559 -5.37 -11.07 -33.77
N ARG A 560 -4.14 -10.61 -34.01
CA ARG A 560 -3.81 -9.73 -35.15
C ARG A 560 -4.04 -10.43 -36.49
N GLN A 561 -3.56 -11.66 -36.65
CA GLN A 561 -3.77 -12.46 -37.88
C GLN A 561 -5.25 -12.73 -38.15
N ALA A 562 -6.04 -12.92 -37.10
CA ALA A 562 -7.48 -13.14 -37.20
C ALA A 562 -8.30 -11.85 -37.43
N GLY A 563 -7.65 -10.68 -37.53
CA GLY A 563 -8.31 -9.39 -37.73
C GLY A 563 -9.11 -8.91 -36.51
N VAL A 564 -8.84 -9.49 -35.33
CA VAL A 564 -9.40 -9.04 -34.06
C VAL A 564 -8.72 -7.75 -33.61
N VAL A 565 -7.44 -7.58 -33.93
CA VAL A 565 -6.68 -6.36 -33.64
C VAL A 565 -6.30 -5.74 -34.96
N ALA A 566 -6.91 -4.60 -35.27
CA ALA A 566 -6.70 -3.82 -36.48
C ALA A 566 -5.99 -2.49 -36.16
N ASP A 567 -5.81 -1.65 -37.18
CA ASP A 567 -5.25 -0.31 -37.02
C ASP A 567 -6.07 0.54 -36.06
N TYR A 568 -5.38 1.31 -35.23
CA TYR A 568 -6.01 2.11 -34.18
C TYR A 568 -6.84 3.28 -34.75
N ILE A 569 -8.05 3.48 -34.24
CA ILE A 569 -8.93 4.62 -34.57
C ILE A 569 -9.32 5.34 -33.28
N LEU A 570 -8.92 6.60 -33.13
CA LEU A 570 -9.11 7.36 -31.89
C LEU A 570 -10.60 7.62 -31.59
N GLU A 571 -11.40 7.90 -32.61
CA GLU A 571 -12.82 8.23 -32.49
C GLU A 571 -13.65 7.06 -31.97
N GLU A 572 -13.13 5.83 -32.11
CA GLU A 572 -13.74 4.62 -31.63
C GLU A 572 -13.30 4.23 -30.20
N ASP A 573 -12.28 4.90 -29.66
CA ASP A 573 -11.73 4.61 -28.35
C ASP A 573 -12.51 5.30 -27.22
N LYS A 574 -13.08 4.48 -26.35
CA LYS A 574 -13.74 4.93 -25.13
C LYS A 574 -12.75 5.51 -24.11
N PHE A 575 -11.48 5.12 -24.20
CA PHE A 575 -10.41 5.46 -23.27
C PHE A 575 -9.17 5.97 -24.04
N PRO A 576 -9.30 7.05 -24.83
CA PRO A 576 -8.25 7.50 -25.73
C PRO A 576 -6.95 7.84 -24.97
N PRO A 577 -5.78 7.70 -25.61
CA PRO A 577 -4.51 8.13 -25.03
C PRO A 577 -4.59 9.61 -24.66
N ASN A 578 -3.97 9.97 -23.53
CA ASN A 578 -4.02 11.31 -22.98
C ASN A 578 -2.62 11.81 -22.59
N ASN A 579 -2.57 13.02 -22.03
CA ASN A 579 -1.32 13.69 -21.66
C ASN A 579 -0.86 13.35 -20.23
N ARG A 580 -1.44 12.33 -19.58
CA ARG A 580 -1.07 11.94 -18.21
C ARG A 580 0.28 11.23 -18.21
N THR A 581 1.16 11.63 -17.29
CA THR A 581 2.49 11.05 -17.08
C THR A 581 2.81 11.10 -15.59
N LEU A 582 3.60 10.15 -15.07
CA LEU A 582 3.93 10.12 -13.64
C LEU A 582 4.65 11.38 -13.15
N GLU A 583 5.33 12.12 -14.03
CA GLU A 583 5.97 13.40 -13.68
C GLU A 583 4.98 14.47 -13.18
N ASN A 584 3.68 14.24 -13.40
CA ASN A 584 2.59 15.12 -13.03
C ASN A 584 1.68 14.52 -11.95
N PHE A 585 1.90 13.27 -11.54
CA PHE A 585 1.04 12.60 -10.56
C PHE A 585 1.49 12.93 -9.13
N PHE A 586 0.87 13.96 -8.53
CA PHE A 586 1.17 14.46 -7.18
C PHE A 586 2.66 14.68 -6.92
N ARG A 587 3.34 15.28 -7.90
CA ARG A 587 4.79 15.51 -7.85
C ARG A 587 5.17 16.18 -6.53
N GLY A 588 6.11 15.57 -5.80
CA GLY A 588 6.57 15.99 -4.48
C GLY A 588 6.18 15.02 -3.37
N ALA A 589 5.01 14.37 -3.47
CA ALA A 589 4.57 13.38 -2.51
C ALA A 589 5.46 12.13 -2.53
N TRP A 590 5.62 11.50 -1.37
CA TRP A 590 6.29 10.20 -1.23
C TRP A 590 5.36 9.04 -1.51
N THR A 591 4.08 9.18 -1.21
CA THR A 591 3.08 8.15 -1.44
C THR A 591 1.75 8.72 -1.94
N TYR A 592 0.86 7.82 -2.34
CA TYR A 592 -0.54 8.10 -2.64
C TYR A 592 -1.43 7.01 -2.05
N HIS A 593 -2.46 7.38 -1.29
CA HIS A 593 -3.41 6.43 -0.68
C HIS A 593 -4.61 6.23 -1.60
N ILE A 594 -4.95 4.97 -1.95
CA ILE A 594 -6.13 4.70 -2.80
C ILE A 594 -7.46 4.61 -2.02
N HIS A 595 -7.47 4.83 -0.70
CA HIS A 595 -8.67 4.90 0.15
C HIS A 595 -9.65 3.74 -0.02
N ASN A 596 -9.17 2.51 0.14
CA ASN A 596 -10.00 1.32 0.14
C ASN A 596 -10.92 1.19 -1.11
N GLN A 597 -10.53 1.76 -2.27
CA GLN A 597 -11.24 1.59 -3.56
C GLN A 597 -11.05 0.17 -4.13
N TRP A 598 -11.24 -0.83 -3.27
CA TRP A 598 -10.94 -2.23 -3.43
C TRP A 598 -11.59 -2.86 -4.68
N LEU A 599 -12.82 -2.47 -4.99
CA LEU A 599 -13.61 -3.05 -6.08
C LEU A 599 -13.44 -2.32 -7.42
N LYS A 600 -12.57 -1.30 -7.49
CA LYS A 600 -12.37 -0.52 -8.71
C LYS A 600 -11.13 -0.99 -9.44
N HIS A 601 -11.32 -1.44 -10.67
CA HIS A 601 -10.22 -1.71 -11.60
C HIS A 601 -9.84 -0.41 -12.33
N PRO A 602 -8.54 -0.16 -12.58
CA PRO A 602 -8.09 0.98 -13.36
C PRO A 602 -8.68 0.96 -14.78
N GLU A 603 -9.43 1.98 -15.15
CA GLU A 603 -9.81 2.17 -16.55
C GLU A 603 -8.53 2.46 -17.37
N PRO A 604 -8.44 2.00 -18.63
CA PRO A 604 -7.32 2.35 -19.49
C PRO A 604 -7.15 3.87 -19.57
N SER A 605 -5.91 4.35 -19.64
CA SER A 605 -5.58 5.78 -19.65
C SER A 605 -5.93 6.52 -18.33
N SER A 606 -6.39 5.84 -17.27
CA SER A 606 -6.50 6.43 -15.92
C SER A 606 -5.14 6.72 -15.29
N TRP A 607 -5.08 7.51 -14.21
CA TRP A 607 -3.82 7.77 -13.50
C TRP A 607 -3.20 6.49 -12.93
N ILE A 608 -4.02 5.59 -12.37
CA ILE A 608 -3.53 4.30 -11.90
C ILE A 608 -3.02 3.44 -13.07
N ASN A 609 -3.69 3.47 -14.23
CA ASN A 609 -3.19 2.74 -15.40
C ASN A 609 -1.88 3.33 -15.95
N VAL A 610 -1.70 4.65 -15.92
CA VAL A 610 -0.42 5.30 -16.29
C VAL A 610 0.72 4.85 -15.36
N LEU A 611 0.42 4.70 -14.07
CA LEU A 611 1.34 4.13 -13.08
C LEU A 611 1.66 2.67 -13.37
N GLU A 612 0.66 1.84 -13.67
CA GLU A 612 0.84 0.43 -14.06
C GLU A 612 1.74 0.28 -15.30
N GLN A 613 1.52 1.11 -16.33
CA GLN A 613 2.33 1.12 -17.54
C GLN A 613 3.78 1.56 -17.29
N ALA A 614 4.01 2.47 -16.35
CA ALA A 614 5.37 2.86 -15.94
C ALA A 614 6.08 1.71 -15.23
N HIS A 615 5.41 1.07 -14.27
CA HIS A 615 5.94 -0.10 -13.57
C HIS A 615 6.28 -1.24 -14.55
N ASP A 616 5.37 -1.61 -15.44
CA ASP A 616 5.60 -2.70 -16.40
C ASP A 616 6.68 -2.34 -17.43
N GLY A 617 6.81 -1.06 -17.80
CA GLY A 617 7.91 -0.62 -18.65
C GLY A 617 9.26 -0.68 -17.95
N PHE A 618 9.33 -0.28 -16.68
CA PHE A 618 10.55 -0.35 -15.87
C PHE A 618 10.97 -1.80 -15.63
N LEU A 619 10.06 -2.65 -15.14
CA LEU A 619 10.32 -4.06 -14.83
C LEU A 619 10.64 -4.90 -16.07
N ALA A 620 10.22 -4.46 -17.26
CA ALA A 620 10.62 -5.06 -18.53
C ALA A 620 11.96 -4.50 -19.09
N GLY A 621 12.61 -3.56 -18.40
CA GLY A 621 13.85 -2.91 -18.84
C GLY A 621 13.67 -1.95 -20.02
N ARG A 622 12.43 -1.57 -20.37
CA ARG A 622 12.09 -0.68 -21.49
C ARG A 622 12.04 0.80 -21.09
N ARG A 623 11.77 1.06 -19.81
CA ARG A 623 11.70 2.40 -19.19
C ARG A 623 12.65 2.46 -18.00
N THR A 624 12.91 3.66 -17.51
CA THR A 624 13.58 3.86 -16.22
C THR A 624 12.56 4.12 -15.13
N ASN A 625 13.00 4.07 -13.88
CA ASN A 625 12.20 4.54 -12.75
C ASN A 625 12.28 6.09 -12.61
N PRO A 626 11.64 6.69 -11.57
CA PRO A 626 11.67 8.14 -11.31
C PRO A 626 13.08 8.75 -11.20
N TYR A 627 14.09 7.91 -10.96
CA TYR A 627 15.49 8.29 -10.76
C TYR A 627 16.41 8.01 -11.94
N GLY A 628 15.85 7.59 -13.09
CA GLY A 628 16.64 7.23 -14.27
C GLY A 628 17.34 5.86 -14.19
N GLU A 629 17.02 5.05 -13.19
CA GLU A 629 17.60 3.72 -12.99
C GLU A 629 16.85 2.68 -13.85
N LYS A 630 17.56 1.62 -14.27
CA LYS A 630 16.99 0.49 -15.01
C LYS A 630 16.77 -0.71 -14.10
N TRP A 631 15.80 -1.54 -14.45
CA TRP A 631 15.58 -2.81 -13.77
C TRP A 631 16.63 -3.83 -14.20
N ASP A 632 17.47 -4.25 -13.25
CA ASP A 632 18.49 -5.28 -13.44
C ASP A 632 18.12 -6.61 -12.75
N GLY A 633 16.89 -6.72 -12.22
CA GLY A 633 16.42 -7.89 -11.48
C GLY A 633 15.79 -9.00 -12.32
N PRO A 634 15.24 -10.04 -11.68
CA PRO A 634 14.55 -11.12 -12.38
C PRO A 634 13.30 -10.58 -13.11
N PRO A 635 12.85 -11.25 -14.17
CA PRO A 635 11.68 -10.82 -14.92
C PRO A 635 10.42 -10.85 -14.02
N VAL A 636 9.62 -9.80 -14.08
CA VAL A 636 8.33 -9.69 -13.39
C VAL A 636 7.24 -9.57 -14.44
N ALA A 637 6.18 -10.37 -14.32
CA ALA A 637 5.07 -10.36 -15.27
C ALA A 637 4.32 -9.01 -15.27
N PRO A 638 3.77 -8.56 -16.42
CA PRO A 638 2.99 -7.34 -16.51
C PRO A 638 1.64 -7.46 -15.76
N TYR A 639 0.98 -6.34 -15.52
CA TYR A 639 -0.37 -6.34 -14.96
C TYR A 639 -1.35 -7.06 -15.89
N ASN A 640 -2.38 -7.66 -15.29
CA ASN A 640 -3.48 -8.25 -16.07
C ASN A 640 -4.37 -7.13 -16.64
N TYR A 641 -4.95 -7.37 -17.82
CA TYR A 641 -6.05 -6.57 -18.37
C TYR A 641 -7.39 -6.96 -17.75
N TRP A 642 -8.27 -5.96 -17.65
CA TRP A 642 -9.61 -6.10 -17.09
C TRP A 642 -10.63 -6.32 -18.21
N PRO A 643 -11.31 -7.49 -18.28
CA PRO A 643 -12.26 -7.84 -19.34
C PRO A 643 -13.32 -6.78 -19.65
N GLU A 644 -13.76 -6.02 -18.65
CA GLU A 644 -14.75 -4.96 -18.78
C GLU A 644 -14.27 -3.70 -19.54
N PHE A 645 -12.95 -3.59 -19.79
CA PHE A 645 -12.32 -2.43 -20.44
C PHE A 645 -11.59 -2.76 -21.75
N VAL A 646 -11.73 -4.00 -22.24
CA VAL A 646 -11.08 -4.48 -23.47
C VAL A 646 -11.89 -4.17 -24.71
#